data_AF-A0A8X6W4E0-F1
#
_entry.id   AF-A0A8X6W4E0-F1
#
_cell.length_a   1.000
_cell.length_b   1.000
_cell.length_c   1.000
_cell.angle_alpha   90.00
_cell.angle_beta   90.00
_cell.angle_gamma   90.00
#
_symmetry.space_group_name_H-M   'P 1'
#
loop_
_entity.id
_entity.type
_entity.pdbx_description
1 polymer ?
#
loop_
_entity_poly.entity_id
_entity_poly.type
_entity_poly.pdbx_seq_one_letter_code
_entity_poly.pdbx_strand_id
1 'polypeptide(L)'
;MSFYVTLPSDSSMHFFPENKISHFKTQLPSPVCLNGEWEVGLSEIIYPHSWLNVNETNNYFLYKAGDGNISSTVKRTIDVGCYETMLDIISAVQLALPKNPNRFTIIYNKATKRVKINAVQGSSLHLENLGELLGFKRNAIIIGNMKSEFVADAWSNFSVFYVYSDLISPQIVGDTQAPLLRIVRTKGKDGETISQYYDRPQYLPLVRHSFQTIQSELRLNSGDFVPFERVKGGKTIGKEVLMTGSRVASDVLSGENFKEAVKTRSRESGKKLAQKAIDRVQSMVGKGQYKRKHSPECVKSELELFNLPGTQTVIQDGQWKQFHPLSNVFDNAPVEFHISGSAEDYIDLSQTQLYVKAKIVKVDNTPITKDDTIGPVNLFLHSLFSQVDVSLNDRVVSNSSNTYPYRSYIETLLNHGYDSKTSQLTAELFYKDSDDGLKKRTEFFKESATVDMIGCIHSDLFHQDRLLLNLVDLKIKLIRSKPEFCLQGSEGFKVVLDHVSLFIRKVRVNPGVILGHAKALEKTSAKYPINRVLCKVYSIPKGSMSFIQDNIFSGQMPKKLFVGCVDNEAFHGAFSKSPYEFKHFNLNFIGVYVDGQPVPHNPLELDFSKDQYIRAYQTLFVGTDRMGQDRGIFISRKEYKDSNTLFGFNLSPDLCSSGEHLSLIKHSNLRLELKFSKSLEQTVCVIVFAEFENLIEINKSRNILYDFGN
;
A
#
# COMPACT_ATOMS: atom_id res chain seq x y z
N MET A 1 3.36 33.12 21.07
CA MET A 1 2.56 32.97 19.84
C MET A 1 3.53 32.59 18.73
N SER A 2 3.20 31.64 17.87
CA SER A 2 4.02 31.25 16.72
C SER A 2 3.09 31.01 15.54
N PHE A 3 3.57 31.28 14.33
CA PHE A 3 2.80 31.10 13.10
C PHE A 3 3.75 30.79 11.94
N TYR A 4 3.21 30.20 10.89
CA TYR A 4 3.95 29.88 9.67
C TYR A 4 3.48 30.76 8.52
N VAL A 5 4.42 31.07 7.63
CA VAL A 5 4.15 31.78 6.37
C VAL A 5 4.75 30.98 5.23
N THR A 6 3.92 30.58 4.27
CA THR A 6 4.38 29.92 3.04
C THR A 6 4.64 30.97 1.97
N LEU A 7 5.78 30.88 1.30
CA LEU A 7 6.24 31.86 0.31
C LEU A 7 6.46 31.20 -1.06
N PRO A 8 5.41 30.95 -1.87
CA PRO A 8 5.57 30.44 -3.23
C PRO A 8 6.21 31.50 -4.13
N SER A 9 7.18 31.11 -4.95
CA SER A 9 7.92 32.05 -5.82
C SER A 9 7.12 32.59 -7.00
N ASP A 10 6.03 31.93 -7.38
CA ASP A 10 5.05 32.34 -8.38
C ASP A 10 3.80 32.99 -7.76
N SER A 11 3.79 33.20 -6.44
CA SER A 11 2.74 33.99 -5.80
C SER A 11 2.92 35.48 -6.12
N SER A 12 1.82 36.24 -6.06
CA SER A 12 1.85 37.70 -6.22
C SER A 12 2.37 38.20 -7.58
N MET A 13 2.41 37.37 -8.64
CA MET A 13 2.84 37.78 -9.99
C MET A 13 2.04 38.96 -10.56
N HIS A 14 0.78 39.14 -10.12
CA HIS A 14 -0.03 40.32 -10.49
C HIS A 14 0.55 41.62 -9.91
N PHE A 15 1.11 41.57 -8.69
CA PHE A 15 1.71 42.72 -8.01
C PHE A 15 3.20 42.89 -8.35
N PHE A 16 3.90 41.79 -8.58
CA PHE A 16 5.33 41.73 -8.90
C PHE A 16 5.57 40.84 -10.14
N PRO A 17 5.33 41.36 -11.36
CA PRO A 17 5.46 40.58 -12.60
C PRO A 17 6.88 40.07 -12.88
N GLU A 18 7.89 40.74 -12.32
CA GLU A 18 9.31 40.42 -12.47
C GLU A 18 9.80 39.30 -11.54
N ASN A 19 8.92 38.72 -10.70
CA ASN A 19 9.27 37.62 -9.80
C ASN A 19 9.86 36.44 -10.59
N LYS A 20 11.00 35.94 -10.10
CA LYS A 20 11.70 34.74 -10.59
C LYS A 20 11.78 33.71 -9.47
N ILE A 21 11.98 32.44 -9.82
CA ILE A 21 12.05 31.34 -8.84
C ILE A 21 13.14 31.61 -7.77
N SER A 22 14.26 32.20 -8.16
CA SER A 22 15.39 32.54 -7.29
C SER A 22 15.36 33.95 -6.70
N HIS A 23 14.42 34.82 -7.10
CA HIS A 23 14.27 36.17 -6.55
C HIS A 23 12.83 36.61 -6.67
N PHE A 24 12.13 36.66 -5.55
CA PHE A 24 10.70 36.97 -5.56
C PHE A 24 10.26 37.72 -4.32
N LYS A 25 9.16 38.46 -4.47
CA LYS A 25 8.47 39.17 -3.42
C LYS A 25 7.04 38.67 -3.31
N THR A 26 6.62 38.30 -2.10
CA THR A 26 5.27 37.82 -1.80
C THR A 26 4.53 38.90 -1.03
N GLN A 27 3.31 39.24 -1.47
CA GLN A 27 2.38 40.08 -0.72
C GLN A 27 1.44 39.20 0.10
N LEU A 28 1.39 39.46 1.41
CA LEU A 28 0.50 38.78 2.35
C LEU A 28 -0.93 39.34 2.23
N PRO A 29 -1.96 38.49 2.47
CA PRO A 29 -3.37 38.91 2.41
C PRO A 29 -3.71 40.08 3.33
N SER A 30 -3.05 40.18 4.48
CA SER A 30 -3.19 41.26 5.45
C SER A 30 -1.82 41.64 6.03
N PRO A 31 -1.60 42.91 6.42
CA PRO A 31 -0.40 43.31 7.16
C PRO A 31 -0.25 42.50 8.46
N VAL A 32 0.97 42.06 8.74
CA VAL A 32 1.33 41.41 9.99
C VAL A 32 1.93 42.46 10.91
N CYS A 33 1.35 42.64 12.10
CA CYS A 33 1.83 43.54 13.15
C CYS A 33 2.15 42.72 14.41
N LEU A 34 3.42 42.71 14.79
CA LEU A 34 3.95 41.88 15.88
C LEU A 34 4.34 42.78 17.07
N ASN A 35 3.83 42.44 18.26
CA ASN A 35 4.19 43.13 19.50
C ASN A 35 5.28 42.34 20.24
N GLY A 36 6.34 43.02 20.70
CA GLY A 36 7.48 42.42 21.41
C GLY A 36 8.62 41.95 20.50
N GLU A 37 9.56 41.20 21.07
CA GLU A 37 10.70 40.62 20.34
C GLU A 37 10.28 39.35 19.59
N TRP A 38 10.63 39.25 18.31
CA TRP A 38 10.24 38.14 17.44
C TRP A 38 11.41 37.68 16.58
N GLU A 39 11.45 36.37 16.36
CA GLU A 39 12.43 35.72 15.51
C GLU A 39 11.73 34.93 14.40
N VAL A 40 12.43 34.75 13.27
CA VAL A 40 11.97 33.93 12.14
C VAL A 40 13.03 32.93 11.75
N GLY A 41 12.61 31.75 11.34
CA GLY A 41 13.48 30.70 10.83
C GLY A 41 12.87 29.98 9.64
N LEU A 42 13.72 29.48 8.74
CA LEU A 42 13.29 28.64 7.62
C LEU A 42 13.05 27.20 8.11
N SER A 43 11.79 26.76 8.16
CA SER A 43 11.40 25.41 8.59
C SER A 43 11.37 24.38 7.46
N GLU A 44 11.03 24.81 6.24
CA GLU A 44 10.92 23.95 5.07
C GLU A 44 11.27 24.74 3.80
N ILE A 45 11.91 24.08 2.83
CA ILE A 45 12.07 24.58 1.46
C ILE A 45 11.81 23.46 0.45
N ILE A 46 11.06 23.78 -0.60
CA ILE A 46 10.80 22.90 -1.74
C ILE A 46 11.34 23.56 -3.01
N TYR A 47 12.17 22.86 -3.76
CA TYR A 47 12.75 23.37 -5.01
C TYR A 47 13.01 22.27 -6.05
N PRO A 48 12.90 22.57 -7.35
CA PRO A 48 13.30 21.63 -8.40
C PRO A 48 14.82 21.64 -8.60
N HIS A 49 15.42 20.45 -8.78
CA HIS A 49 16.81 20.32 -9.23
C HIS A 49 16.86 20.33 -10.75
N SER A 50 16.97 21.51 -11.34
CA SER A 50 16.91 21.67 -12.80
C SER A 50 18.11 22.40 -13.41
N TRP A 51 19.11 22.78 -12.63
CA TRP A 51 20.27 23.51 -13.15
C TRP A 51 21.34 22.58 -13.72
N LEU A 52 22.05 23.08 -14.73
CA LEU A 52 23.06 22.32 -15.47
C LEU A 52 24.46 22.63 -14.93
N ASN A 53 25.22 21.59 -14.56
CA ASN A 53 26.62 21.77 -14.16
C ASN A 53 27.55 22.02 -15.35
N VAL A 54 27.17 21.56 -16.55
CA VAL A 54 27.76 21.96 -17.83
C VAL A 54 26.73 22.76 -18.63
N ASN A 55 27.02 24.04 -18.86
CA ASN A 55 26.17 25.02 -19.53
C ASN A 55 26.91 25.68 -20.71
N GLU A 56 26.23 26.55 -21.46
CA GLU A 56 26.77 27.19 -22.68
C GLU A 56 28.06 27.99 -22.45
N THR A 57 28.34 28.40 -21.21
CA THR A 57 29.52 29.21 -20.86
C THR A 57 30.72 28.37 -20.43
N ASN A 58 30.52 27.11 -20.03
CA ASN A 58 31.59 26.23 -19.54
C ASN A 58 31.69 24.88 -20.28
N ASN A 59 30.97 24.70 -21.40
CA ASN A 59 30.96 23.44 -22.15
C ASN A 59 32.04 23.32 -23.22
N TYR A 60 33.06 24.18 -23.27
CA TYR A 60 34.03 24.15 -24.37
C TYR A 60 35.47 24.22 -23.91
N PHE A 61 36.34 23.72 -24.78
CA PHE A 61 37.79 23.77 -24.66
C PHE A 61 38.41 23.97 -26.05
N LEU A 62 39.66 24.42 -26.07
CA LEU A 62 40.44 24.55 -27.31
C LEU A 62 41.58 23.56 -27.25
N TYR A 63 41.93 22.95 -28.38
CA TYR A 63 43.17 22.18 -28.47
C TYR A 63 43.99 22.61 -29.67
N LYS A 64 45.31 22.52 -29.53
CA LYS A 64 46.28 22.62 -30.62
C LYS A 64 46.96 21.27 -30.75
N ALA A 65 47.04 20.78 -31.98
CA ALA A 65 47.80 19.59 -32.33
C ALA A 65 48.81 20.00 -33.41
N GLY A 66 50.09 20.07 -33.06
CA GLY A 66 51.15 20.42 -33.99
C GLY A 66 51.70 19.20 -34.72
N ASP A 67 51.63 19.21 -36.06
CA ASP A 67 52.33 18.28 -36.96
C ASP A 67 53.36 19.03 -37.82
N GLY A 68 54.09 19.96 -37.20
CA GLY A 68 55.30 20.54 -37.79
C GLY A 68 55.15 21.57 -38.92
N ASN A 69 53.95 21.99 -39.38
CA ASN A 69 53.91 23.15 -40.31
C ASN A 69 52.65 24.03 -40.43
N ILE A 70 51.54 23.83 -39.71
CA ILE A 70 50.51 24.86 -39.40
C ILE A 70 49.72 24.32 -38.19
N SER A 71 49.71 25.03 -37.05
CA SER A 71 48.89 24.64 -35.88
C SER A 71 47.60 25.47 -35.83
N SER A 72 46.49 24.96 -36.35
CA SER A 72 45.18 25.59 -36.15
C SER A 72 44.66 25.26 -34.75
N THR A 73 44.16 26.27 -34.04
CA THR A 73 43.48 26.09 -32.76
C THR A 73 42.06 25.62 -33.03
N VAL A 74 41.68 24.46 -32.51
CA VAL A 74 40.36 23.87 -32.76
C VAL A 74 39.50 23.98 -31.51
N LYS A 75 38.34 24.63 -31.64
CA LYS A 75 37.31 24.66 -30.59
C LYS A 75 36.49 23.38 -30.62
N ARG A 76 36.30 22.79 -29.44
CA ARG A 76 35.42 21.65 -29.21
C ARG A 76 34.50 21.94 -28.03
N THR A 77 33.32 21.38 -28.12
CA THR A 77 32.27 21.49 -27.11
C THR A 77 31.89 20.10 -26.64
N ILE A 78 31.56 20.00 -25.36
CA ILE A 78 30.78 18.90 -24.81
C ILE A 78 29.31 19.32 -24.74
N ASP A 79 28.41 18.35 -24.67
CA ASP A 79 26.98 18.63 -24.61
C ASP A 79 26.63 19.40 -23.33
N VAL A 80 25.71 20.35 -23.47
CA VAL A 80 25.14 21.05 -22.31
C VAL A 80 24.20 20.09 -21.58
N GLY A 81 24.36 19.98 -20.26
CA GLY A 81 23.60 19.02 -19.47
C GLY A 81 24.06 18.87 -18.03
N CYS A 82 23.30 18.07 -17.29
CA CYS A 82 23.66 17.62 -15.95
C CYS A 82 24.47 16.32 -16.03
N TYR A 83 25.74 16.38 -15.63
CA TYR A 83 26.64 15.23 -15.54
C TYR A 83 26.73 14.76 -14.08
N GLU A 84 26.24 13.55 -13.79
CA GLU A 84 26.14 13.03 -12.42
C GLU A 84 27.50 12.85 -11.75
N THR A 85 28.51 12.39 -12.51
CA THR A 85 29.85 12.12 -11.99
C THR A 85 30.94 12.85 -12.77
N MET A 86 32.08 13.08 -12.10
CA MET A 86 33.27 13.65 -12.75
C MET A 86 33.78 12.77 -13.92
N LEU A 87 33.55 11.46 -13.85
CA LEU A 87 33.91 10.56 -14.94
C LEU A 87 33.07 10.83 -16.19
N ASP A 88 31.80 11.19 -16.05
CA ASP A 88 30.93 11.49 -17.20
C ASP A 88 31.42 12.73 -17.95
N ILE A 89 31.84 13.77 -17.22
CA ILE A 89 32.43 14.99 -17.81
C ILE A 89 33.74 14.63 -18.53
N ILE A 90 34.62 13.86 -17.89
CA ILE A 90 35.90 13.47 -18.47
C ILE A 90 35.73 12.61 -19.72
N SER A 91 34.78 11.67 -19.71
CA SER A 91 34.43 10.87 -20.88
C SER A 91 33.92 11.74 -22.02
N ALA A 92 33.07 12.74 -21.74
CA ALA A 92 32.59 13.67 -22.75
C ALA A 92 33.74 14.49 -23.37
N VAL A 93 34.66 14.99 -22.54
CA VAL A 93 35.85 15.73 -23.02
C VAL A 93 36.76 14.82 -23.85
N GLN A 94 37.00 13.60 -23.39
CA GLN A 94 37.84 12.62 -24.09
C GLN A 94 37.23 12.21 -25.44
N LEU A 95 35.90 12.11 -25.54
CA LEU A 95 35.19 11.84 -26.80
C LEU A 95 35.21 13.02 -27.76
N ALA A 96 35.22 14.26 -27.25
CA ALA A 96 35.29 15.47 -28.07
C ALA A 96 36.70 15.77 -28.61
N LEU A 97 37.74 15.16 -28.02
CA LEU A 97 39.12 15.22 -28.50
C LEU A 97 39.33 14.36 -29.77
N PRO A 98 40.32 14.69 -30.62
CA PRO A 98 40.54 13.98 -31.88
C PRO A 98 40.89 12.50 -31.65
N LYS A 99 40.33 11.61 -32.47
CA LYS A 99 40.47 10.14 -32.39
C LYS A 99 41.89 9.58 -32.61
N ASN A 100 42.89 10.42 -32.83
CA ASN A 100 44.27 9.96 -32.94
C ASN A 100 44.72 9.36 -31.61
N PRO A 101 45.29 8.15 -31.61
CA PRO A 101 45.58 7.44 -30.37
C PRO A 101 46.61 8.24 -29.55
N ASN A 102 46.24 8.52 -28.31
CA ASN A 102 47.12 8.98 -27.22
C ASN A 102 47.72 10.40 -27.29
N ARG A 103 47.22 11.33 -28.13
CA ARG A 103 47.70 12.74 -28.05
C ARG A 103 47.30 13.45 -26.77
N PHE A 104 46.10 13.16 -26.27
CA PHE A 104 45.57 13.68 -25.02
C PHE A 104 44.98 12.54 -24.21
N THR A 105 45.41 12.41 -22.95
CA THR A 105 44.87 11.41 -22.02
C THR A 105 44.46 12.09 -20.73
N ILE A 106 43.21 11.91 -20.34
CA ILE A 106 42.65 12.46 -19.11
C ILE A 106 42.37 11.32 -18.13
N ILE A 107 42.93 11.38 -16.93
CA ILE A 107 42.81 10.36 -15.89
C ILE A 107 42.25 11.00 -14.62
N TYR A 108 41.19 10.40 -14.06
CA TYR A 108 40.64 10.81 -12.76
C TYR A 108 41.03 9.81 -11.68
N ASN A 109 41.67 10.31 -10.62
CA ASN A 109 41.97 9.49 -9.46
C ASN A 109 40.84 9.63 -8.43
N LYS A 110 40.04 8.58 -8.25
CA LYS A 110 38.86 8.55 -7.35
C LYS A 110 39.21 8.82 -5.88
N ALA A 111 40.38 8.38 -5.43
CA ALA A 111 40.80 8.52 -4.02
C ALA A 111 41.19 9.97 -3.70
N THR A 112 41.97 10.61 -4.58
CA THR A 112 42.43 12.00 -4.40
C THR A 112 41.47 13.03 -4.97
N LYS A 113 40.48 12.61 -5.76
CA LYS A 113 39.56 13.45 -6.55
C LYS A 113 40.29 14.47 -7.44
N ARG A 114 41.46 14.09 -7.98
CA ARG A 114 42.27 14.94 -8.87
C ARG A 114 42.27 14.41 -10.30
N VAL A 115 42.32 15.33 -11.25
CA VAL A 115 42.41 15.03 -12.68
C VAL A 115 43.86 15.20 -13.14
N LYS A 116 44.35 14.26 -13.95
CA LYS A 116 45.68 14.30 -14.56
C LYS A 116 45.50 14.28 -16.06
N ILE A 117 46.03 15.29 -16.75
CA ILE A 117 45.93 15.45 -18.20
C ILE A 117 47.33 15.36 -18.77
N ASN A 118 47.51 14.47 -19.73
CA ASN A 118 48.73 14.31 -20.49
C ASN A 118 48.51 14.77 -21.94
N ALA A 119 49.25 15.79 -22.37
CA ALA A 119 49.32 16.26 -23.75
C ALA A 119 50.70 15.92 -24.33
N VAL A 120 50.72 15.20 -25.46
CA VAL A 120 51.98 14.81 -26.13
C VAL A 120 52.71 16.04 -26.68
N GLN A 121 54.04 15.96 -26.78
CA GLN A 121 54.91 17.05 -27.27
C GLN A 121 54.39 17.65 -28.59
N GLY A 122 54.31 18.99 -28.64
CA GLY A 122 53.74 19.72 -29.78
C GLY A 122 52.20 19.89 -29.74
N SER A 123 51.52 19.38 -28.70
CA SER A 123 50.08 19.57 -28.48
C SER A 123 49.81 20.34 -27.19
N SER A 124 48.75 21.14 -27.18
CA SER A 124 48.26 21.83 -25.97
C SER A 124 46.75 21.75 -25.86
N LEU A 125 46.23 21.63 -24.63
CA LEU A 125 44.82 21.66 -24.31
C LEU A 125 44.52 22.90 -23.46
N HIS A 126 43.75 23.83 -23.99
CA HIS A 126 43.36 25.05 -23.31
C HIS A 126 41.97 24.84 -22.73
N LEU A 127 41.92 24.72 -21.41
CA LEU A 127 40.71 24.54 -20.62
C LEU A 127 40.26 25.93 -20.16
N GLU A 128 39.18 26.40 -20.76
CA GLU A 128 38.56 27.70 -20.44
C GLU A 128 37.81 27.58 -19.10
N ASN A 129 36.54 27.97 -19.03
CA ASN A 129 35.73 27.80 -17.81
C ASN A 129 35.52 26.30 -17.46
N LEU A 130 35.66 25.37 -18.42
CA LEU A 130 35.62 23.93 -18.17
C LEU A 130 36.76 23.45 -17.26
N GLY A 131 37.88 24.20 -17.22
CA GLY A 131 39.03 23.87 -16.38
C GLY A 131 38.70 23.84 -14.89
N GLU A 132 37.79 24.71 -14.45
CA GLU A 132 37.38 24.82 -13.05
C GLU A 132 36.70 23.55 -12.55
N LEU A 133 35.80 22.96 -13.35
CA LEU A 133 35.15 21.67 -13.03
C LEU A 133 36.19 20.54 -12.90
N LEU A 134 37.21 20.56 -13.76
CA LEU A 134 38.29 19.59 -13.77
C LEU A 134 39.37 19.86 -12.69
N GLY A 135 39.21 20.90 -11.87
CA GLY A 135 40.13 21.27 -10.80
C GLY A 135 41.40 22.01 -11.25
N PHE A 136 41.39 22.57 -12.46
CA PHE A 136 42.45 23.45 -12.98
C PHE A 136 42.07 24.92 -12.80
N LYS A 137 43.06 25.82 -12.85
CA LYS A 137 42.80 27.26 -12.91
C LYS A 137 42.01 27.62 -14.19
N ARG A 138 41.25 28.70 -14.12
CA ARG A 138 40.56 29.27 -15.28
C ARG A 138 41.56 29.56 -16.41
N ASN A 139 41.20 29.19 -17.64
CA ASN A 139 42.04 29.35 -18.83
C ASN A 139 43.38 28.58 -18.75
N ALA A 140 43.40 27.47 -18.01
CA ALA A 140 44.59 26.63 -17.89
C ALA A 140 45.02 26.06 -19.25
N ILE A 141 46.29 26.23 -19.57
CA ILE A 141 46.92 25.64 -20.74
C ILE A 141 47.70 24.41 -20.31
N ILE A 142 47.26 23.24 -20.75
CA ILE A 142 47.88 21.97 -20.43
C ILE A 142 48.89 21.60 -21.51
N ILE A 143 50.15 21.45 -21.11
CA ILE A 143 51.27 21.03 -21.95
C ILE A 143 52.00 19.91 -21.21
N GLY A 144 52.32 18.80 -21.91
CA GLY A 144 52.94 17.66 -21.24
C GLY A 144 52.00 17.04 -20.21
N ASN A 145 52.58 16.60 -19.08
CA ASN A 145 51.83 15.89 -18.05
C ASN A 145 51.54 16.81 -16.85
N MET A 146 50.28 17.23 -16.69
CA MET A 146 49.85 18.13 -15.62
C MET A 146 48.75 17.52 -14.78
N LYS A 147 48.80 17.76 -13.47
CA LYS A 147 47.79 17.36 -12.50
C LYS A 147 47.02 18.60 -12.04
N SER A 148 45.73 18.45 -11.80
CA SER A 148 44.83 19.50 -11.34
C SER A 148 45.31 20.06 -9.99
N GLU A 149 45.35 21.39 -9.87
CA GLU A 149 45.77 22.13 -8.67
C GLU A 149 44.72 22.09 -7.55
N PHE A 150 43.46 21.86 -7.92
CA PHE A 150 42.31 21.71 -7.05
C PHE A 150 41.62 20.37 -7.24
N VAL A 151 40.76 20.02 -6.27
CA VAL A 151 39.86 18.86 -6.38
C VAL A 151 38.91 19.10 -7.55
N ALA A 152 38.79 18.10 -8.42
CA ALA A 152 37.80 18.13 -9.48
C ALA A 152 36.44 17.81 -8.88
N ASP A 153 35.47 18.68 -9.12
CA ASP A 153 34.11 18.53 -8.63
C ASP A 153 33.12 18.90 -9.74
N ALA A 154 32.29 17.93 -10.11
CA ALA A 154 31.25 18.11 -11.11
C ALA A 154 30.17 19.08 -10.63
N TRP A 155 30.14 19.38 -9.32
CA TRP A 155 29.12 20.19 -8.66
C TRP A 155 29.73 21.36 -7.87
N SER A 156 30.97 21.75 -8.18
CA SER A 156 31.74 22.76 -7.43
C SER A 156 30.96 24.06 -7.14
N ASN A 157 30.09 24.47 -8.05
CA ASN A 157 29.30 25.71 -7.96
C ASN A 157 27.88 25.53 -7.41
N PHE A 158 27.47 24.31 -7.07
CA PHE A 158 26.07 24.00 -6.78
C PHE A 158 25.84 23.19 -5.52
N SER A 159 26.86 22.95 -4.68
CA SER A 159 26.72 22.12 -3.47
C SER A 159 25.77 22.70 -2.40
N VAL A 160 25.65 24.02 -2.36
CA VAL A 160 24.76 24.77 -1.47
C VAL A 160 24.21 26.02 -2.16
N PHE A 161 23.06 26.51 -1.72
CA PHE A 161 22.62 27.88 -1.99
C PHE A 161 22.18 28.58 -0.71
N TYR A 162 22.22 29.90 -0.73
CA TYR A 162 21.99 30.81 0.38
C TYR A 162 20.61 31.44 0.21
N VAL A 163 19.80 31.38 1.26
CA VAL A 163 18.46 31.96 1.32
C VAL A 163 18.54 33.25 2.11
N TYR A 164 18.27 34.37 1.46
CA TYR A 164 18.18 35.69 2.10
C TYR A 164 16.73 36.12 2.22
N SER A 165 16.42 36.87 3.26
CA SER A 165 15.09 37.47 3.42
C SER A 165 15.19 38.87 4.00
N ASP A 166 14.40 39.81 3.46
CA ASP A 166 14.35 41.19 3.94
C ASP A 166 13.68 41.37 5.32
N LEU A 167 13.23 40.28 5.95
CA LEU A 167 12.62 40.28 7.27
C LEU A 167 13.60 40.25 8.44
N ILE A 168 14.84 39.81 8.22
CA ILE A 168 15.80 39.58 9.31
C ILE A 168 16.86 40.66 9.37
N SER A 169 17.34 40.92 10.58
CA SER A 169 18.49 41.80 10.78
C SER A 169 19.75 41.20 10.13
N PRO A 170 20.60 42.01 9.46
CA PRO A 170 21.85 41.54 8.89
C PRO A 170 22.69 40.77 9.91
N GLN A 171 23.24 39.63 9.47
CA GLN A 171 24.12 38.77 10.24
C GLN A 171 25.54 38.86 9.67
N ILE A 172 26.54 38.62 10.52
CA ILE A 172 27.93 38.49 10.08
C ILE A 172 28.04 37.22 9.23
N VAL A 173 28.37 37.39 7.95
CA VAL A 173 28.61 36.32 6.98
C VAL A 173 29.99 36.55 6.37
N GLY A 174 31.02 35.93 6.95
CA GLY A 174 32.39 36.17 6.53
C GLY A 174 32.84 37.60 6.86
N ASP A 175 33.28 38.34 5.83
CA ASP A 175 33.71 39.74 5.90
C ASP A 175 32.59 40.75 5.59
N THR A 176 31.35 40.30 5.40
CA THR A 176 30.20 41.16 5.12
C THR A 176 29.04 40.98 6.10
N GLN A 177 28.11 41.94 6.11
CA GLN A 177 26.84 41.87 6.83
C GLN A 177 25.72 41.61 5.81
N ALA A 178 24.98 40.51 5.96
CA ALA A 178 23.92 40.15 5.03
C ALA A 178 22.71 39.55 5.76
N PRO A 179 21.47 39.77 5.27
CA PRO A 179 20.26 39.20 5.84
C PRO A 179 20.09 37.73 5.41
N LEU A 180 21.07 36.90 5.77
CA LEU A 180 21.12 35.48 5.44
C LEU A 180 20.26 34.67 6.42
N LEU A 181 19.18 34.09 5.91
CA LEU A 181 18.23 33.31 6.71
C LEU A 181 18.73 31.88 6.93
N ARG A 182 19.24 31.24 5.88
CA ARG A 182 19.76 29.85 5.96
C ARG A 182 20.61 29.47 4.74
N ILE A 183 21.54 28.54 4.94
CA ILE A 183 22.26 27.83 3.88
C ILE A 183 21.56 26.48 3.62
N VAL A 184 21.19 26.21 2.38
CA VAL A 184 20.49 25.01 1.93
C VAL A 184 21.48 24.12 1.16
N ARG A 185 21.56 22.84 1.53
CA ARG A 185 22.37 21.85 0.79
C ARG A 185 21.58 21.28 -0.37
N THR A 186 22.19 21.24 -1.54
CA THR A 186 21.57 20.64 -2.72
C THR A 186 21.77 19.13 -2.72
N LYS A 187 20.71 18.37 -3.04
CA LYS A 187 20.72 16.90 -3.07
C LYS A 187 19.66 16.40 -4.04
N GLY A 188 19.96 15.49 -4.95
CA GLY A 188 18.95 14.91 -5.85
C GLY A 188 19.50 14.73 -7.26
N LYS A 189 18.75 14.05 -8.13
CA LYS A 189 19.07 13.89 -9.55
C LYS A 189 18.40 14.98 -10.39
N ASP A 190 18.92 15.18 -11.60
CA ASP A 190 18.34 16.10 -12.57
C ASP A 190 16.84 15.82 -12.79
N GLY A 191 16.02 16.86 -12.68
CA GLY A 191 14.57 16.81 -12.84
C GLY A 191 13.78 16.41 -11.58
N GLU A 192 14.44 16.08 -10.47
CA GLU A 192 13.75 15.78 -9.21
C GLU A 192 13.27 17.05 -8.50
N THR A 193 12.14 16.97 -7.80
CA THR A 193 11.70 18.02 -6.86
C THR A 193 12.12 17.62 -5.46
N ILE A 194 12.89 18.49 -4.81
CA ILE A 194 13.49 18.25 -3.50
C ILE A 194 12.67 19.00 -2.47
N SER A 195 12.20 18.30 -1.44
CA SER A 195 11.63 18.88 -0.23
C SER A 195 12.61 18.66 0.92
N GLN A 196 13.01 19.74 1.58
CA GLN A 196 13.95 19.72 2.69
C GLN A 196 13.31 20.36 3.93
N TYR A 197 13.18 19.55 4.98
CA TYR A 197 12.70 19.95 6.29
C TYR A 197 13.87 20.21 7.25
N TYR A 198 13.68 21.15 8.17
CA TYR A 198 14.65 21.47 9.20
C TYR A 198 14.04 21.28 10.59
N ASP A 199 14.36 20.16 11.24
CA ASP A 199 13.89 19.83 12.60
C ASP A 199 14.33 20.88 13.64
N ARG A 200 15.45 21.56 13.36
CA ARG A 200 15.96 22.70 14.14
C ARG A 200 16.18 23.91 13.22
N PRO A 201 15.13 24.73 12.99
CA PRO A 201 15.27 26.00 12.28
C PRO A 201 16.23 26.93 13.04
N GLN A 202 16.97 27.74 12.30
CA GLN A 202 17.82 28.79 12.86
C GLN A 202 16.91 30.00 12.92
N TYR A 203 16.57 30.41 14.13
CA TYR A 203 15.75 31.58 14.38
C TYR A 203 16.65 32.80 14.46
N LEU A 204 16.27 33.85 13.73
CA LEU A 204 16.99 35.12 13.65
C LEU A 204 16.04 36.27 13.94
N PRO A 205 16.50 37.33 14.63
CA PRO A 205 15.64 38.44 15.02
C PRO A 205 15.12 39.20 13.80
N LEU A 206 13.84 39.57 13.86
CA LEU A 206 13.20 40.40 12.84
C LEU A 206 13.78 41.82 12.83
N VAL A 207 13.91 42.41 11.64
CA VAL A 207 14.30 43.83 11.47
C VAL A 207 13.09 44.77 11.51
N ARG A 208 11.89 44.25 11.18
CA ARG A 208 10.64 45.01 11.15
C ARG A 208 9.50 44.21 11.77
N HIS A 209 8.72 44.89 12.61
CA HIS A 209 7.59 44.31 13.35
C HIS A 209 6.23 44.57 12.68
N SER A 210 6.20 45.40 11.63
CA SER A 210 5.02 45.59 10.77
C SER A 210 5.43 45.39 9.31
N PHE A 211 4.79 44.43 8.63
CA PHE A 211 5.08 44.15 7.22
C PHE A 211 3.90 43.46 6.54
N GLN A 212 3.71 43.77 5.26
CA GLN A 212 2.75 43.06 4.40
C GLN A 212 3.45 42.32 3.25
N THR A 213 4.71 42.65 2.95
CA THR A 213 5.47 41.98 1.89
C THR A 213 6.69 41.30 2.47
N ILE A 214 7.12 40.20 1.86
CA ILE A 214 8.35 39.49 2.21
C ILE A 214 9.11 39.23 0.92
N GLN A 215 10.37 39.62 0.87
CA GLN A 215 11.28 39.34 -0.25
C GLN A 215 12.21 38.20 0.12
N SER A 216 12.43 37.29 -0.83
CA SER A 216 13.33 36.15 -0.70
C SER A 216 14.29 36.10 -1.89
N GLU A 217 15.57 35.89 -1.60
CA GLU A 217 16.61 35.69 -2.62
C GLU A 217 17.34 34.36 -2.40
N LEU A 218 17.50 33.59 -3.47
CA LEU A 218 18.22 32.33 -3.51
C LEU A 218 19.47 32.53 -4.35
N ARG A 219 20.64 32.51 -3.71
CA ARG A 219 21.92 32.74 -4.39
C ARG A 219 22.89 31.57 -4.21
N LEU A 220 23.70 31.29 -5.23
CA LEU A 220 24.81 30.37 -5.13
C LEU A 220 25.93 30.96 -4.28
N ASN A 221 26.94 30.14 -3.98
CA ASN A 221 28.17 30.59 -3.33
C ASN A 221 28.95 31.64 -4.14
N SER A 222 28.72 31.75 -5.46
CA SER A 222 29.28 32.82 -6.30
C SER A 222 28.63 34.18 -6.07
N GLY A 223 27.47 34.23 -5.40
CA GLY A 223 26.63 35.43 -5.31
C GLY A 223 25.60 35.57 -6.42
N ASP A 224 25.68 34.75 -7.49
CA ASP A 224 24.69 34.72 -8.56
C ASP A 224 23.37 34.07 -8.10
N PHE A 225 22.26 34.38 -8.76
CA PHE A 225 20.98 33.73 -8.49
C PHE A 225 21.00 32.25 -8.87
N VAL A 226 20.30 31.40 -8.11
CA VAL A 226 20.15 29.97 -8.46
C VAL A 226 19.47 29.85 -9.84
N PRO A 227 20.11 29.17 -10.82
CA PRO A 227 19.65 29.14 -12.20
C PRO A 227 18.65 27.99 -12.43
N PHE A 228 17.44 28.13 -11.90
CA PHE A 228 16.37 27.16 -12.14
C PHE A 228 15.95 27.15 -13.63
N GLU A 229 16.21 26.04 -14.34
CA GLU A 229 15.79 25.88 -15.74
C GLU A 229 14.28 25.61 -15.83
N ARG A 230 13.62 26.23 -16.82
CA ARG A 230 12.23 25.92 -17.18
C ARG A 230 12.21 24.72 -18.11
N VAL A 231 11.59 23.61 -17.70
CA VAL A 231 11.38 22.43 -18.55
C VAL A 231 10.53 22.81 -19.78
N LYS A 232 11.18 23.04 -20.93
CA LYS A 232 10.50 23.05 -22.23
C LYS A 232 10.35 21.59 -22.69
N GLY A 233 9.11 21.17 -22.92
CA GLY A 233 8.78 19.78 -23.24
C GLY A 233 9.48 19.22 -24.48
N GLY A 234 9.80 17.91 -24.41
CA GLY A 234 10.02 17.03 -25.55
C GLY A 234 11.44 16.96 -26.13
N LYS A 235 12.26 15.98 -25.68
CA LYS A 235 13.26 15.23 -26.47
C LYS A 235 14.07 14.27 -25.58
N THR A 236 13.46 13.16 -25.16
CA THR A 236 14.13 12.15 -24.29
C THR A 236 14.74 10.97 -25.07
N ILE A 237 14.53 10.88 -26.39
CA ILE A 237 14.83 9.66 -27.17
C ILE A 237 16.27 9.64 -27.75
N GLY A 238 17.00 10.77 -27.74
CA GLY A 238 18.36 10.86 -28.32
C GLY A 238 19.54 10.53 -27.38
N LYS A 239 19.33 10.47 -26.06
CA LYS A 239 20.43 10.40 -25.07
C LYS A 239 20.92 8.98 -24.72
N GLU A 240 20.10 7.94 -24.87
CA GLU A 240 20.47 6.56 -24.49
C GLU A 240 21.49 5.89 -25.43
N VAL A 241 21.54 6.30 -26.70
CA VAL A 241 22.46 5.74 -27.71
C VAL A 241 23.91 6.21 -27.46
N LEU A 242 24.10 7.43 -26.94
CA LEU A 242 25.41 8.03 -26.63
C LEU A 242 26.05 7.47 -25.35
N MET A 243 25.24 7.14 -24.34
CA MET A 243 25.71 6.54 -23.08
C MET A 243 26.25 5.11 -23.25
N THR A 244 25.76 4.40 -24.26
CA THR A 244 26.21 3.03 -24.58
C THR A 244 27.60 3.04 -25.24
N GLY A 245 27.90 4.04 -26.09
CA GLY A 245 29.24 4.22 -26.68
C GLY A 245 30.31 4.65 -25.67
N SER A 246 29.93 5.48 -24.68
CA SER A 246 30.85 5.96 -23.64
C SER A 246 31.33 4.85 -22.69
N ARG A 247 30.49 3.84 -22.44
CA ARG A 247 30.81 2.72 -21.54
C ARG A 247 31.72 1.66 -22.17
N VAL A 248 31.63 1.47 -23.49
CA VAL A 248 32.55 0.59 -24.24
C VAL A 248 33.98 1.17 -24.27
N ALA A 249 34.10 2.50 -24.35
CA ALA A 249 35.40 3.17 -24.31
C ALA A 249 36.08 3.08 -22.93
N SER A 250 35.30 3.08 -21.84
CA SER A 250 35.80 2.93 -20.46
C SER A 250 36.50 1.59 -20.22
N ASP A 251 35.95 0.49 -20.73
CA ASP A 251 36.46 -0.87 -20.47
C ASP A 251 37.76 -1.18 -21.25
N VAL A 252 37.93 -0.56 -22.42
CA VAL A 252 39.16 -0.65 -23.22
C VAL A 252 40.29 0.20 -22.59
N LEU A 253 39.95 1.30 -21.92
CA LEU A 253 40.91 2.13 -21.17
C LEU A 253 41.40 1.46 -19.87
N SER A 254 40.69 0.45 -19.36
CA SER A 254 41.11 -0.36 -18.20
C SER A 254 41.94 -1.60 -18.53
N GLY A 255 42.32 -1.79 -19.80
CA GLY A 255 43.30 -2.81 -20.20
C GLY A 255 42.72 -4.17 -20.64
N GLU A 256 41.41 -4.28 -20.88
CA GLU A 256 40.84 -5.50 -21.48
C GLU A 256 41.02 -5.53 -23.00
N ASN A 257 41.32 -6.72 -23.55
CA ASN A 257 41.50 -6.91 -24.99
C ASN A 257 40.21 -6.57 -25.74
N PHE A 258 40.28 -5.72 -26.78
CA PHE A 258 39.12 -5.26 -27.54
C PHE A 258 38.22 -6.41 -28.03
N LYS A 259 38.80 -7.55 -28.42
CA LYS A 259 38.03 -8.74 -28.82
C LYS A 259 37.36 -9.45 -27.65
N GLU A 260 37.93 -9.42 -26.45
CA GLU A 260 37.32 -9.99 -25.23
C GLU A 260 36.31 -9.03 -24.61
N ALA A 261 36.58 -7.72 -24.53
CA ALA A 261 35.63 -6.71 -24.09
C ALA A 261 34.39 -6.69 -25.01
N VAL A 262 34.57 -6.77 -26.34
CA VAL A 262 33.47 -6.91 -27.29
C VAL A 262 32.79 -8.27 -27.14
N LYS A 263 33.46 -9.37 -26.83
CA LYS A 263 32.84 -10.71 -26.73
C LYS A 263 32.13 -10.94 -25.39
N THR A 264 32.64 -10.40 -24.29
CA THR A 264 32.03 -10.40 -22.95
C THR A 264 30.86 -9.42 -22.92
N ARG A 265 30.99 -8.24 -23.52
CA ARG A 265 29.88 -7.27 -23.66
C ARG A 265 28.96 -7.54 -24.83
N SER A 266 29.31 -8.37 -25.82
CA SER A 266 28.34 -8.98 -26.77
C SER A 266 27.63 -10.17 -26.14
N ARG A 267 28.23 -10.82 -25.13
CA ARG A 267 27.52 -11.72 -24.22
C ARG A 267 26.65 -10.97 -23.23
N GLU A 268 26.99 -9.75 -22.80
CA GLU A 268 26.11 -8.91 -21.96
C GLU A 268 25.09 -8.10 -22.74
N SER A 269 25.42 -7.65 -23.96
CA SER A 269 24.50 -7.03 -24.91
C SER A 269 23.66 -8.10 -25.59
N GLY A 270 24.17 -9.31 -25.74
CA GLY A 270 23.43 -10.52 -26.06
C GLY A 270 22.64 -11.04 -24.86
N LYS A 271 23.07 -10.81 -23.61
CA LYS A 271 22.26 -11.00 -22.39
C LYS A 271 21.34 -9.83 -22.11
N LYS A 272 21.48 -8.65 -22.74
CA LYS A 272 20.61 -7.45 -22.67
C LYS A 272 19.71 -7.28 -23.90
N LEU A 273 20.04 -7.90 -25.02
CA LEU A 273 19.15 -8.25 -26.12
C LEU A 273 18.46 -9.56 -25.82
N ALA A 274 19.10 -10.49 -25.09
CA ALA A 274 18.36 -11.51 -24.38
C ALA A 274 17.67 -10.91 -23.18
N GLN A 275 18.09 -9.83 -22.51
CA GLN A 275 17.29 -9.19 -21.45
C GLN A 275 16.15 -8.42 -22.06
N LYS A 276 16.32 -7.71 -23.18
CA LYS A 276 15.25 -7.04 -23.94
C LYS A 276 14.39 -8.02 -24.71
N ALA A 277 14.92 -9.14 -25.17
CA ALA A 277 14.13 -10.25 -25.67
C ALA A 277 13.54 -11.04 -24.50
N ILE A 278 14.11 -11.04 -23.29
CA ILE A 278 13.52 -11.56 -22.05
C ILE A 278 12.50 -10.56 -21.53
N ASP A 279 12.58 -9.26 -21.81
CA ASP A 279 11.60 -8.22 -21.42
C ASP A 279 10.46 -8.20 -22.44
N ARG A 280 10.77 -8.47 -23.72
CA ARG A 280 9.79 -8.61 -24.82
C ARG A 280 9.20 -10.02 -24.89
N VAL A 281 9.89 -11.05 -24.37
CA VAL A 281 9.38 -12.40 -24.08
C VAL A 281 8.74 -12.45 -22.69
N GLN A 282 9.10 -11.59 -21.73
CA GLN A 282 8.32 -11.35 -20.50
C GLN A 282 7.04 -10.56 -20.81
N SER A 283 6.96 -9.87 -21.96
CA SER A 283 5.71 -9.37 -22.54
C SER A 283 4.92 -10.41 -23.35
N MET A 284 5.45 -11.62 -23.52
CA MET A 284 4.76 -12.79 -24.09
C MET A 284 4.90 -13.97 -23.14
N VAL A 285 4.13 -13.88 -22.07
CA VAL A 285 3.91 -14.90 -21.05
C VAL A 285 4.16 -16.33 -21.56
N GLY A 286 5.12 -17.02 -20.95
CA GLY A 286 5.02 -18.47 -20.78
C GLY A 286 3.82 -18.75 -19.89
N LYS A 287 2.67 -18.97 -20.54
CA LYS A 287 1.32 -19.27 -20.02
C LYS A 287 1.00 -18.84 -18.57
N GLY A 288 0.25 -17.74 -18.44
CA GLY A 288 -0.80 -17.59 -17.43
C GLY A 288 -0.75 -16.47 -16.39
N GLN A 289 0.25 -15.59 -16.28
CA GLN A 289 0.25 -14.56 -15.21
C GLN A 289 0.82 -13.20 -15.63
N TYR A 290 0.18 -12.11 -15.18
CA TYR A 290 0.48 -10.71 -15.55
C TYR A 290 0.60 -9.80 -14.31
N LYS A 291 1.59 -8.89 -14.30
CA LYS A 291 1.70 -7.76 -13.35
C LYS A 291 0.56 -6.77 -13.59
N ARG A 292 -0.21 -6.40 -12.54
CA ARG A 292 -1.28 -5.40 -12.67
C ARG A 292 -0.72 -4.06 -13.15
N LYS A 293 -1.36 -3.49 -14.18
CA LYS A 293 -1.07 -2.15 -14.70
C LYS A 293 -1.11 -1.15 -13.52
N HIS A 294 -0.03 -0.37 -13.32
CA HIS A 294 0.14 0.64 -12.25
C HIS A 294 0.64 0.15 -10.86
N SER A 295 1.13 -1.09 -10.70
CA SER A 295 1.81 -1.52 -9.45
C SER A 295 3.34 -1.34 -9.53
N PRO A 296 4.01 -0.66 -8.57
CA PRO A 296 5.47 -0.51 -8.54
C PRO A 296 6.18 -1.80 -8.11
N GLU A 297 7.51 -1.84 -8.28
CA GLU A 297 8.35 -2.94 -7.80
C GLU A 297 8.79 -2.64 -6.36
N CYS A 298 8.79 -3.65 -5.48
CA CYS A 298 9.25 -3.52 -4.09
C CYS A 298 10.37 -4.53 -3.78
N VAL A 299 11.22 -4.18 -2.81
CA VAL A 299 12.24 -5.06 -2.22
C VAL A 299 11.73 -5.49 -0.85
N LYS A 300 12.01 -6.73 -0.46
CA LYS A 300 11.61 -7.27 0.84
C LYS A 300 12.27 -6.51 1.99
N SER A 301 11.47 -6.14 3.00
CA SER A 301 11.88 -5.35 4.17
C SER A 301 13.11 -5.91 4.90
N GLU A 302 13.30 -7.22 4.87
CA GLU A 302 14.42 -7.94 5.49
C GLU A 302 15.77 -7.63 4.81
N LEU A 303 15.74 -7.00 3.63
CA LEU A 303 16.91 -6.58 2.86
C LEU A 303 17.18 -5.06 2.98
N GLU A 304 16.32 -4.29 3.67
CA GLU A 304 16.44 -2.83 3.88
C GLU A 304 17.20 -2.48 5.18
N LEU A 305 18.35 -3.14 5.40
CA LEU A 305 19.09 -3.15 6.67
C LEU A 305 19.63 -1.79 7.15
N PHE A 306 19.60 -0.75 6.30
CA PHE A 306 20.15 0.58 6.60
C PHE A 306 19.11 1.70 6.49
N ASN A 307 17.85 1.37 6.23
CA ASN A 307 16.75 2.33 6.21
C ASN A 307 15.99 2.26 7.54
N LEU A 308 15.64 3.42 8.09
CA LEU A 308 14.66 3.49 9.16
C LEU A 308 13.25 3.34 8.55
N PRO A 309 12.32 2.66 9.25
CA PRO A 309 10.92 2.65 8.84
C PRO A 309 10.39 4.07 8.65
N GLY A 310 9.57 4.29 7.61
CA GLY A 310 8.98 5.60 7.34
C GLY A 310 8.18 6.12 8.54
N THR A 311 8.32 7.41 8.86
CA THR A 311 7.53 8.06 9.91
C THR A 311 6.17 8.47 9.35
N GLN A 312 5.08 8.05 10.01
CA GLN A 312 3.73 8.50 9.66
C GLN A 312 3.57 9.97 10.10
N THR A 313 3.36 10.88 9.13
CA THR A 313 3.16 12.33 9.39
C THR A 313 1.83 12.88 8.87
N VAL A 314 1.04 12.06 8.16
CA VAL A 314 -0.15 12.52 7.43
C VAL A 314 -1.47 12.27 8.15
N ILE A 315 -1.51 11.34 9.12
CA ILE A 315 -2.64 11.16 10.02
C ILE A 315 -2.33 12.01 11.25
N GLN A 316 -3.16 13.01 11.50
CA GLN A 316 -2.96 13.96 12.59
C GLN A 316 -3.54 13.45 13.91
N ASP A 317 -4.70 12.80 13.82
CA ASP A 317 -5.44 12.28 14.96
C ASP A 317 -6.27 11.05 14.54
N GLY A 318 -6.48 10.13 15.47
CA GLY A 318 -7.32 8.96 15.28
C GLY A 318 -8.05 8.66 16.57
N GLN A 319 -9.38 8.79 16.55
CA GLN A 319 -10.21 8.67 17.75
C GLN A 319 -11.39 7.73 17.50
N TRP A 320 -11.69 6.87 18.48
CA TRP A 320 -12.91 6.08 18.47
C TRP A 320 -14.07 6.93 18.94
N LYS A 321 -15.12 7.02 18.12
CA LYS A 321 -16.38 7.67 18.46
C LYS A 321 -17.46 6.61 18.59
N GLN A 322 -18.23 6.70 19.67
CA GLN A 322 -19.37 5.83 19.91
C GLN A 322 -20.61 6.37 19.17
N PHE A 323 -21.31 5.48 18.48
CA PHE A 323 -22.58 5.74 17.81
C PHE A 323 -23.66 4.85 18.42
N HIS A 324 -24.88 5.37 18.47
CA HIS A 324 -26.04 4.64 18.98
C HIS A 324 -27.01 4.31 17.84
N PRO A 325 -27.84 3.28 17.99
CA PRO A 325 -28.87 2.95 17.03
C PRO A 325 -29.82 4.12 16.78
N LEU A 326 -30.37 4.20 15.56
CA LEU A 326 -31.34 5.22 15.15
C LEU A 326 -32.65 5.16 15.94
N SER A 327 -33.01 3.97 16.39
CA SER A 327 -34.22 3.69 17.15
C SER A 327 -33.89 2.84 18.37
N ASN A 328 -34.77 2.87 19.37
CA ASN A 328 -34.65 1.99 20.52
C ASN A 328 -34.66 0.52 20.06
N VAL A 329 -33.83 -0.30 20.70
CA VAL A 329 -33.70 -1.71 20.37
C VAL A 329 -34.90 -2.47 20.97
N PHE A 330 -35.75 -3.02 20.12
CA PHE A 330 -36.90 -3.84 20.53
C PHE A 330 -36.66 -5.31 20.21
N ASP A 331 -37.49 -6.17 20.82
CA ASP A 331 -37.56 -7.58 20.45
C ASP A 331 -37.99 -7.72 18.98
N ASN A 332 -37.16 -8.39 18.18
CA ASN A 332 -37.32 -8.63 16.73
C ASN A 332 -37.18 -7.43 15.79
N ALA A 333 -36.95 -6.21 16.29
CA ALA A 333 -36.66 -5.07 15.42
C ALA A 333 -35.20 -5.09 14.92
N PRO A 334 -34.91 -4.63 13.69
CA PRO A 334 -33.54 -4.46 13.24
C PRO A 334 -32.85 -3.32 14.01
N VAL A 335 -31.54 -3.46 14.22
CA VAL A 335 -30.69 -2.42 14.80
C VAL A 335 -30.02 -1.67 13.66
N GLU A 336 -30.30 -0.37 13.53
CA GLU A 336 -29.80 0.44 12.42
C GLU A 336 -28.91 1.57 12.92
N PHE A 337 -27.76 1.75 12.27
CA PHE A 337 -26.82 2.83 12.51
C PHE A 337 -26.69 3.68 11.25
N HIS A 338 -26.57 5.00 11.43
CA HIS A 338 -26.23 5.94 10.37
C HIS A 338 -25.11 6.86 10.82
N ILE A 339 -24.03 6.87 10.07
CA ILE A 339 -22.84 7.67 10.35
C ILE A 339 -22.62 8.57 9.16
N SER A 340 -22.90 9.85 9.37
CA SER A 340 -22.71 10.86 8.33
C SER A 340 -21.23 11.08 8.04
N GLY A 341 -20.92 11.17 6.74
CA GLY A 341 -19.61 11.51 6.23
C GLY A 341 -19.22 12.92 6.64
N SER A 342 -18.05 13.06 7.27
CA SER A 342 -17.48 14.37 7.59
C SER A 342 -16.68 14.90 6.41
N ALA A 343 -16.49 16.22 6.32
CA ALA A 343 -15.56 16.82 5.38
C ALA A 343 -14.08 16.64 5.81
N GLU A 344 -13.82 16.56 7.12
CA GLU A 344 -12.47 16.51 7.69
C GLU A 344 -12.01 15.10 8.01
N ASP A 345 -12.93 14.25 8.47
CA ASP A 345 -12.60 12.93 8.98
C ASP A 345 -12.81 11.85 7.92
N TYR A 346 -11.82 10.98 7.79
CA TYR A 346 -11.94 9.69 7.13
C TYR A 346 -12.42 8.65 8.16
N ILE A 347 -12.94 7.52 7.68
CA ILE A 347 -13.39 6.44 8.56
C ILE A 347 -12.48 5.22 8.38
N ASP A 348 -11.94 4.71 9.48
CA ASP A 348 -11.22 3.46 9.51
C ASP A 348 -12.20 2.32 9.84
N LEU A 349 -12.62 1.60 8.80
CA LEU A 349 -13.61 0.53 8.91
C LEU A 349 -13.03 -0.75 9.52
N SER A 350 -11.74 -1.04 9.34
CA SER A 350 -11.13 -2.24 9.90
C SER A 350 -10.97 -2.20 11.41
N GLN A 351 -11.07 -1.00 12.00
CA GLN A 351 -11.08 -0.78 13.43
C GLN A 351 -12.48 -0.49 14.00
N THR A 352 -13.55 -0.77 13.23
CA THR A 352 -14.93 -0.60 13.71
C THR A 352 -15.36 -1.79 14.57
N GLN A 353 -15.91 -1.51 15.75
CA GLN A 353 -16.31 -2.52 16.73
C GLN A 353 -17.79 -2.38 17.08
N LEU A 354 -18.51 -3.50 17.04
CA LEU A 354 -19.87 -3.63 17.54
C LEU A 354 -19.82 -4.02 19.02
N TYR A 355 -20.44 -3.20 19.87
CA TYR A 355 -20.57 -3.45 21.30
C TYR A 355 -22.02 -3.75 21.65
N VAL A 356 -22.26 -4.87 22.33
CA VAL A 356 -23.60 -5.32 22.72
C VAL A 356 -23.59 -5.76 24.18
N LYS A 357 -24.56 -5.28 24.95
CA LYS A 357 -24.95 -5.85 26.24
C LYS A 357 -26.23 -6.64 26.07
N ALA A 358 -26.20 -7.91 26.41
CA ALA A 358 -27.34 -8.81 26.28
C ALA A 358 -27.58 -9.59 27.57
N LYS A 359 -28.81 -10.04 27.77
CA LYS A 359 -29.20 -10.99 28.81
C LYS A 359 -30.17 -12.02 28.25
N ILE A 360 -30.20 -13.18 28.88
CA ILE A 360 -31.16 -14.26 28.56
C ILE A 360 -32.25 -14.24 29.62
N VAL A 361 -33.52 -14.23 29.21
CA VAL A 361 -34.69 -14.25 30.10
C VAL A 361 -35.71 -15.25 29.58
N LYS A 362 -36.67 -15.62 30.42
CA LYS A 362 -37.85 -16.38 29.98
C LYS A 362 -38.72 -15.51 29.06
N VAL A 363 -39.59 -16.12 28.26
CA VAL A 363 -40.47 -15.38 27.32
C VAL A 363 -41.31 -14.32 28.02
N ASP A 364 -41.72 -14.56 29.27
CA ASP A 364 -42.47 -13.63 30.13
C ASP A 364 -41.61 -12.51 30.76
N ASN A 365 -40.33 -12.43 30.39
CA ASN A 365 -39.30 -11.52 30.93
C ASN A 365 -38.86 -11.81 32.37
N THR A 366 -39.24 -12.94 32.96
CA THR A 366 -38.70 -13.33 34.26
C THR A 366 -37.25 -13.84 34.13
N PRO A 367 -36.42 -13.69 35.17
CA PRO A 367 -35.05 -14.19 35.16
C PRO A 367 -34.97 -15.71 35.02
N ILE A 368 -33.88 -16.19 34.43
CA ILE A 368 -33.56 -17.62 34.41
C ILE A 368 -33.08 -18.07 35.80
N THR A 369 -33.40 -19.30 36.18
CA THR A 369 -32.99 -19.93 37.45
C THR A 369 -31.85 -20.93 37.23
N LYS A 370 -31.29 -21.47 38.31
CA LYS A 370 -30.20 -22.46 38.24
C LYS A 370 -30.60 -23.79 37.59
N ASP A 371 -31.90 -24.09 37.58
CA ASP A 371 -32.45 -25.31 36.99
C ASP A 371 -32.70 -25.18 35.49
N ASP A 372 -32.70 -23.94 34.96
CA ASP A 372 -32.92 -23.69 33.54
C ASP A 372 -31.65 -24.08 32.75
N THR A 373 -31.79 -25.09 31.90
CA THR A 373 -30.71 -25.63 31.07
C THR A 373 -30.63 -24.88 29.73
N ILE A 374 -30.27 -23.59 29.76
CA ILE A 374 -30.19 -22.74 28.56
C ILE A 374 -28.86 -21.99 28.49
N GLY A 375 -28.31 -21.86 27.29
CA GLY A 375 -27.06 -21.15 27.05
C GLY A 375 -26.98 -20.56 25.66
N PRO A 376 -26.08 -19.59 25.44
CA PRO A 376 -25.83 -19.07 24.10
C PRO A 376 -25.00 -20.06 23.25
N VAL A 377 -25.29 -20.08 21.95
CA VAL A 377 -24.43 -20.77 20.97
C VAL A 377 -23.07 -20.09 20.86
N ASN A 378 -22.12 -20.74 20.20
CA ASN A 378 -20.75 -20.24 20.04
C ASN A 378 -20.71 -18.92 19.24
N LEU A 379 -19.72 -18.06 19.48
CA LEU A 379 -19.60 -16.75 18.82
C LEU A 379 -20.88 -15.89 18.95
N PHE A 380 -21.42 -15.86 20.16
CA PHE A 380 -22.77 -15.35 20.44
C PHE A 380 -23.00 -13.94 19.90
N LEU A 381 -22.03 -13.04 20.00
CA LEU A 381 -22.14 -11.66 19.50
C LEU A 381 -22.62 -11.62 18.04
N HIS A 382 -22.10 -12.51 17.19
CA HIS A 382 -22.47 -12.59 15.79
C HIS A 382 -23.68 -13.50 15.54
N SER A 383 -23.88 -14.54 16.36
CA SER A 383 -25.08 -15.36 16.31
C SER A 383 -26.36 -14.60 16.66
N LEU A 384 -26.26 -13.47 17.35
CA LEU A 384 -27.39 -12.56 17.62
C LEU A 384 -28.04 -11.98 16.36
N PHE A 385 -27.34 -11.97 15.21
CA PHE A 385 -27.80 -11.32 14.00
C PHE A 385 -27.78 -12.30 12.81
N SER A 386 -28.93 -12.47 12.16
CA SER A 386 -29.06 -13.37 11.00
C SER A 386 -28.52 -12.74 9.72
N GLN A 387 -28.56 -11.41 9.64
CA GLN A 387 -28.13 -10.65 8.46
C GLN A 387 -27.53 -9.30 8.89
N VAL A 388 -26.48 -8.88 8.19
CA VAL A 388 -25.84 -7.57 8.35
C VAL A 388 -25.70 -6.90 6.99
N ASP A 389 -26.42 -5.81 6.81
CA ASP A 389 -26.37 -4.99 5.61
C ASP A 389 -25.53 -3.74 5.84
N VAL A 390 -24.56 -3.51 4.95
CA VAL A 390 -23.68 -2.34 4.96
C VAL A 390 -23.96 -1.56 3.69
N SER A 391 -24.27 -0.27 3.84
CA SER A 391 -24.48 0.64 2.72
C SER A 391 -23.57 1.84 2.80
N LEU A 392 -23.07 2.29 1.65
CA LEU A 392 -22.32 3.52 1.47
C LEU A 392 -23.14 4.46 0.58
N ASN A 393 -23.44 5.68 1.04
CA ASN A 393 -24.29 6.65 0.30
C ASN A 393 -25.56 5.99 -0.28
N ASP A 394 -26.31 5.26 0.55
CA ASP A 394 -27.53 4.52 0.22
C ASP A 394 -27.38 3.30 -0.72
N ARG A 395 -26.16 3.02 -1.19
CA ARG A 395 -25.89 1.82 -1.98
C ARG A 395 -25.42 0.69 -1.08
N VAL A 396 -26.19 -0.40 -1.01
CA VAL A 396 -25.79 -1.63 -0.31
C VAL A 396 -24.53 -2.21 -0.99
N VAL A 397 -23.48 -2.43 -0.20
CA VAL A 397 -22.19 -2.98 -0.64
C VAL A 397 -21.92 -4.38 -0.10
N SER A 398 -22.70 -4.84 0.89
CA SER A 398 -22.63 -6.20 1.43
C SER A 398 -23.61 -7.15 0.72
N ASN A 399 -23.43 -8.45 0.94
CA ASN A 399 -24.42 -9.45 0.56
C ASN A 399 -25.54 -9.56 1.60
N SER A 400 -26.76 -9.17 1.23
CA SER A 400 -27.96 -9.27 2.07
C SER A 400 -28.47 -10.71 2.13
N SER A 401 -27.92 -11.49 3.07
CA SER A 401 -28.29 -12.89 3.28
C SER A 401 -28.44 -13.21 4.77
N ASN A 402 -29.36 -14.13 5.08
CA ASN A 402 -29.59 -14.66 6.43
C ASN A 402 -28.52 -15.67 6.91
N THR A 403 -27.38 -15.71 6.22
CA THR A 403 -26.27 -16.64 6.49
C THR A 403 -25.09 -15.95 7.19
N TYR A 404 -25.27 -14.72 7.68
CA TYR A 404 -24.24 -13.96 8.39
C TYR A 404 -23.59 -14.75 9.55
N PRO A 405 -24.36 -15.46 10.43
CA PRO A 405 -23.75 -16.22 11.52
C PRO A 405 -22.80 -17.33 11.05
N TYR A 406 -23.08 -17.93 9.89
CA TYR A 406 -22.23 -18.96 9.30
C TYR A 406 -20.98 -18.36 8.67
N ARG A 407 -21.15 -17.23 7.98
CA ARG A 407 -20.04 -16.44 7.46
C ARG A 407 -19.06 -16.08 8.58
N SER A 408 -19.55 -15.43 9.64
CA SER A 408 -18.72 -14.97 10.75
C SER A 408 -18.05 -16.13 11.48
N TYR A 409 -18.78 -17.23 11.71
CA TYR A 409 -18.24 -18.41 12.38
C TYR A 409 -17.14 -19.09 11.56
N ILE A 410 -17.37 -19.32 10.25
CA ILE A 410 -16.38 -19.96 9.37
C ILE A 410 -15.14 -19.06 9.22
N GLU A 411 -15.32 -17.75 9.02
CA GLU A 411 -14.21 -16.78 8.99
C GLU A 411 -13.39 -16.84 10.29
N THR A 412 -14.04 -16.76 11.44
CA THR A 412 -13.38 -16.80 12.75
C THR A 412 -12.66 -18.14 12.99
N LEU A 413 -13.32 -19.25 12.68
CA LEU A 413 -12.80 -20.61 12.85
C LEU A 413 -11.59 -20.88 11.95
N LEU A 414 -11.57 -20.37 10.72
CA LEU A 414 -10.51 -20.67 9.76
C LEU A 414 -9.38 -19.63 9.78
N ASN A 415 -9.66 -18.36 10.10
CA ASN A 415 -8.67 -17.29 9.96
C ASN A 415 -7.89 -16.96 11.25
N HIS A 416 -8.34 -17.38 12.43
CA HIS A 416 -7.63 -17.08 13.69
C HIS A 416 -6.77 -18.25 14.20
N GLY A 417 -5.68 -17.93 14.91
CA GLY A 417 -4.81 -18.91 15.58
C GLY A 417 -5.34 -19.34 16.95
N TYR A 418 -4.59 -20.22 17.63
CA TYR A 418 -4.94 -20.71 18.98
C TYR A 418 -5.06 -19.55 19.99
N ASP A 419 -4.03 -18.70 20.10
CA ASP A 419 -3.98 -17.63 21.10
C ASP A 419 -5.13 -16.62 20.96
N SER A 420 -5.45 -16.21 19.73
CA SER A 420 -6.57 -15.29 19.48
C SER A 420 -7.91 -15.90 19.90
N LYS A 421 -8.12 -17.20 19.65
CA LYS A 421 -9.35 -17.93 20.00
C LYS A 421 -9.51 -18.22 21.49
N THR A 422 -8.43 -18.31 22.23
CA THR A 422 -8.46 -18.57 23.69
C THR A 422 -8.36 -17.28 24.51
N SER A 423 -8.05 -16.14 23.89
CA SER A 423 -7.96 -14.83 24.55
C SER A 423 -8.92 -13.80 23.90
N GLN A 424 -8.51 -13.11 22.84
CA GLN A 424 -9.23 -12.00 22.25
C GLN A 424 -10.68 -12.33 21.87
N LEU A 425 -10.92 -13.45 21.19
CA LEU A 425 -12.26 -13.82 20.71
C LEU A 425 -13.21 -14.27 21.83
N THR A 426 -12.72 -14.43 23.06
CA THR A 426 -13.60 -14.66 24.22
C THR A 426 -14.48 -13.44 24.50
N ALA A 427 -14.08 -12.24 24.08
CA ALA A 427 -14.90 -11.02 24.13
C ALA A 427 -16.14 -11.08 23.21
N GLU A 428 -16.16 -11.98 22.25
CA GLU A 428 -17.29 -12.26 21.35
C GLU A 428 -18.04 -13.54 21.76
N LEU A 429 -17.68 -14.11 22.92
CA LEU A 429 -18.09 -15.43 23.42
C LEU A 429 -17.75 -16.58 22.46
N PHE A 430 -16.58 -16.52 21.82
CA PHE A 430 -16.02 -17.68 21.16
C PHE A 430 -15.40 -18.64 22.19
N TYR A 431 -15.99 -19.83 22.33
CA TYR A 431 -15.46 -20.90 23.17
C TYR A 431 -15.63 -22.24 22.46
N LYS A 432 -14.58 -23.06 22.46
CA LYS A 432 -14.61 -24.36 21.77
C LYS A 432 -15.65 -25.29 22.39
N ASP A 433 -16.60 -25.77 21.58
CA ASP A 433 -17.69 -26.61 22.11
C ASP A 433 -17.21 -27.99 22.58
N SER A 434 -16.13 -28.53 22.01
CA SER A 434 -15.52 -29.78 22.48
C SER A 434 -14.92 -29.68 23.88
N ASP A 435 -14.65 -28.46 24.37
CA ASP A 435 -13.93 -28.20 25.61
C ASP A 435 -14.85 -27.49 26.63
N ASP A 436 -16.08 -28.00 26.77
CA ASP A 436 -17.16 -27.45 27.59
C ASP A 436 -17.56 -26.01 27.22
N GLY A 437 -17.43 -25.65 25.94
CA GLY A 437 -17.68 -24.29 25.46
C GLY A 437 -19.06 -23.75 25.82
N LEU A 438 -20.11 -24.54 25.60
CA LEU A 438 -21.48 -24.16 25.97
C LEU A 438 -21.61 -23.85 27.46
N LYS A 439 -21.09 -24.72 28.32
CA LYS A 439 -21.13 -24.53 29.77
C LYS A 439 -20.40 -23.26 30.21
N LYS A 440 -19.22 -23.00 29.64
CA LYS A 440 -18.44 -21.77 29.90
C LYS A 440 -19.23 -20.52 29.49
N ARG A 441 -19.89 -20.54 28.34
CA ARG A 441 -20.70 -19.41 27.89
C ARG A 441 -21.96 -19.22 28.74
N THR A 442 -22.66 -20.31 29.10
CA THR A 442 -23.83 -20.29 29.99
C THR A 442 -23.52 -19.66 31.34
N GLU A 443 -22.33 -19.90 31.89
CA GLU A 443 -21.91 -19.37 33.19
C GLU A 443 -22.06 -17.84 33.28
N PHE A 444 -21.76 -17.12 32.20
CA PHE A 444 -21.86 -15.66 32.16
C PHE A 444 -23.30 -15.14 32.27
N PHE A 445 -24.29 -15.93 31.87
CA PHE A 445 -25.70 -15.52 31.83
C PHE A 445 -26.54 -16.03 33.00
N LYS A 446 -25.93 -16.72 33.97
CA LYS A 446 -26.63 -17.23 35.16
C LYS A 446 -27.43 -16.12 35.83
N GLU A 447 -28.63 -16.48 36.30
CA GLU A 447 -29.54 -15.56 36.99
C GLU A 447 -29.88 -14.31 36.13
N SER A 448 -29.86 -14.47 34.80
CA SER A 448 -30.09 -13.42 33.81
C SER A 448 -29.14 -12.23 33.93
N ALA A 449 -27.89 -12.48 34.33
CA ALA A 449 -26.85 -11.48 34.32
C ALA A 449 -26.67 -10.89 32.91
N THR A 450 -26.51 -9.56 32.85
CA THR A 450 -26.20 -8.85 31.62
C THR A 450 -24.73 -9.01 31.31
N VAL A 451 -24.43 -9.53 30.12
CA VAL A 451 -23.07 -9.77 29.62
C VAL A 451 -22.78 -8.77 28.52
N ASP A 452 -21.60 -8.15 28.58
CA ASP A 452 -21.12 -7.28 27.53
C ASP A 452 -20.13 -7.99 26.60
N MET A 453 -20.23 -7.65 25.31
CA MET A 453 -19.49 -8.30 24.24
C MET A 453 -19.04 -7.23 23.24
N ILE A 454 -17.86 -7.42 22.67
CA ILE A 454 -17.31 -6.51 21.66
C ILE A 454 -16.53 -7.28 20.59
N GLY A 455 -16.73 -6.92 19.33
CA GLY A 455 -16.11 -7.59 18.19
C GLY A 455 -16.20 -6.80 16.89
N CYS A 456 -15.46 -7.23 15.87
CA CYS A 456 -15.50 -6.62 14.54
C CYS A 456 -16.75 -7.08 13.76
N ILE A 457 -17.26 -6.26 12.84
CA ILE A 457 -18.36 -6.69 11.97
C ILE A 457 -17.83 -7.53 10.81
N HIS A 458 -18.41 -8.72 10.61
CA HIS A 458 -18.02 -9.63 9.52
C HIS A 458 -18.65 -9.22 8.18
N SER A 459 -18.08 -8.20 7.54
CA SER A 459 -18.45 -7.75 6.20
C SER A 459 -17.21 -7.39 5.40
N ASP A 460 -17.29 -7.47 4.06
CA ASP A 460 -16.12 -7.43 3.17
C ASP A 460 -15.30 -6.13 3.33
N LEU A 461 -16.00 -5.00 3.52
CA LEU A 461 -15.40 -3.68 3.65
C LEU A 461 -14.74 -3.42 5.02
N PHE A 462 -15.03 -4.25 6.02
CA PHE A 462 -14.44 -4.16 7.37
C PHE A 462 -13.13 -4.95 7.46
N HIS A 463 -12.77 -5.70 6.42
CA HIS A 463 -11.52 -6.47 6.36
C HIS A 463 -10.47 -5.84 5.41
N GLN A 464 -10.72 -4.63 4.92
CA GLN A 464 -9.75 -3.86 4.12
C GLN A 464 -9.22 -2.68 4.94
N ASP A 465 -7.92 -2.43 4.87
CA ASP A 465 -7.24 -1.46 5.74
C ASP A 465 -7.21 -0.02 5.19
N ARG A 466 -7.77 0.23 4.01
CA ARG A 466 -7.81 1.59 3.45
C ARG A 466 -8.91 2.40 4.13
N LEU A 467 -8.56 3.61 4.53
CA LEU A 467 -9.51 4.55 5.11
C LEU A 467 -10.63 4.89 4.10
N LEU A 468 -11.88 4.72 4.52
CA LEU A 468 -13.04 5.17 3.77
C LEU A 468 -12.98 6.69 3.61
N LEU A 469 -13.17 7.14 2.38
CA LEU A 469 -13.06 8.55 2.02
C LEU A 469 -14.05 9.42 2.79
N ASN A 470 -13.65 10.66 3.06
CA ASN A 470 -14.52 11.69 3.60
C ASN A 470 -15.76 11.92 2.71
N LEU A 471 -16.84 12.47 3.28
CA LEU A 471 -18.13 12.72 2.62
C LEU A 471 -18.80 11.45 2.06
N VAL A 472 -18.57 10.30 2.69
CA VAL A 472 -19.30 9.06 2.42
C VAL A 472 -20.06 8.67 3.68
N ASP A 473 -21.38 8.59 3.56
CA ASP A 473 -22.27 8.14 4.63
C ASP A 473 -22.20 6.61 4.73
N LEU A 474 -22.08 6.12 5.97
CA LEU A 474 -22.10 4.70 6.29
C LEU A 474 -23.42 4.36 7.00
N LYS A 475 -24.15 3.38 6.46
CA LYS A 475 -25.34 2.80 7.10
C LYS A 475 -25.10 1.33 7.38
N ILE A 476 -25.42 0.89 8.59
CA ILE A 476 -25.32 -0.52 8.98
C ILE A 476 -26.67 -0.94 9.53
N LYS A 477 -27.23 -2.03 9.01
CA LYS A 477 -28.48 -2.62 9.46
C LYS A 477 -28.24 -4.06 9.90
N LEU A 478 -28.55 -4.36 11.16
CA LEU A 478 -28.40 -5.67 11.77
C LEU A 478 -29.80 -6.28 11.99
N ILE A 479 -30.10 -7.40 11.33
CA ILE A 479 -31.35 -8.12 11.53
C ILE A 479 -31.13 -9.20 12.58
N ARG A 480 -31.97 -9.24 13.61
CA ARG A 480 -31.81 -10.18 14.72
C ARG A 480 -32.03 -11.64 14.27
N SER A 481 -31.27 -12.55 14.88
CA SER A 481 -31.52 -13.99 14.81
C SER A 481 -32.69 -14.37 15.71
N LYS A 482 -33.31 -15.51 15.40
CA LYS A 482 -34.33 -16.09 16.27
C LYS A 482 -33.69 -16.71 17.53
N PRO A 483 -34.38 -16.71 18.68
CA PRO A 483 -33.86 -17.33 19.91
C PRO A 483 -33.42 -18.78 19.72
N GLU A 484 -34.19 -19.58 18.98
CA GLU A 484 -33.88 -20.99 18.71
C GLU A 484 -32.61 -21.20 17.86
N PHE A 485 -32.09 -20.16 17.20
CA PHE A 485 -30.82 -20.22 16.49
C PHE A 485 -29.64 -19.82 17.39
N CYS A 486 -29.80 -18.78 18.21
CA CYS A 486 -28.71 -18.21 19.00
C CYS A 486 -28.63 -18.76 20.43
N LEU A 487 -29.60 -19.56 20.86
CA LEU A 487 -29.61 -20.25 22.15
C LEU A 487 -29.69 -21.76 21.96
N GLN A 488 -29.09 -22.50 22.90
CA GLN A 488 -29.07 -23.95 22.95
C GLN A 488 -29.43 -24.42 24.37
N GLY A 489 -30.41 -25.33 24.47
CA GLY A 489 -30.93 -25.81 25.75
C GLY A 489 -32.42 -26.15 25.73
N SER A 490 -33.11 -25.79 26.81
CA SER A 490 -34.57 -25.84 26.94
C SER A 490 -35.26 -24.71 26.17
N GLU A 491 -36.51 -24.94 25.76
CA GLU A 491 -37.34 -23.92 25.11
C GLU A 491 -37.91 -22.90 26.12
N GLY A 492 -38.52 -21.82 25.65
CA GLY A 492 -39.19 -20.83 26.51
C GLY A 492 -38.30 -19.67 26.97
N PHE A 493 -37.18 -19.44 26.28
CA PHE A 493 -36.25 -18.35 26.56
C PHE A 493 -36.07 -17.44 25.35
N LYS A 494 -35.70 -16.19 25.62
CA LYS A 494 -35.37 -15.17 24.62
C LYS A 494 -34.17 -14.35 25.06
N VAL A 495 -33.56 -13.68 24.08
CA VAL A 495 -32.46 -12.75 24.32
C VAL A 495 -32.99 -11.31 24.32
N VAL A 496 -32.62 -10.54 25.34
CA VAL A 496 -32.90 -9.11 25.42
C VAL A 496 -31.59 -8.35 25.25
N LEU A 497 -31.58 -7.34 24.37
CA LEU A 497 -30.44 -6.46 24.14
C LEU A 497 -30.64 -5.21 25.00
N ASP A 498 -29.88 -5.08 26.09
CA ASP A 498 -29.97 -3.94 27.00
C ASP A 498 -29.28 -2.70 26.42
N HIS A 499 -28.19 -2.90 25.67
CA HIS A 499 -27.44 -1.82 25.04
C HIS A 499 -26.77 -2.30 23.76
N VAL A 500 -26.80 -1.48 22.72
CA VAL A 500 -26.09 -1.74 21.47
C VAL A 500 -25.44 -0.43 21.03
N SER A 501 -24.16 -0.45 20.70
CA SER A 501 -23.44 0.72 20.20
C SER A 501 -22.34 0.32 19.24
N LEU A 502 -21.94 1.24 18.38
CA LEU A 502 -20.91 1.03 17.38
C LEU A 502 -19.75 2.00 17.65
N PHE A 503 -18.56 1.47 17.85
CA PHE A 503 -17.34 2.26 17.99
C PHE A 503 -16.66 2.35 16.64
N ILE A 504 -16.59 3.55 16.08
CA ILE A 504 -15.96 3.79 14.78
C ILE A 504 -14.76 4.69 14.97
N ARG A 505 -13.62 4.26 14.42
CA ARG A 505 -12.40 5.06 14.43
C ARG A 505 -12.46 6.11 13.32
N LYS A 506 -12.62 7.37 13.72
CA LYS A 506 -12.50 8.53 12.82
C LYS A 506 -11.05 8.99 12.79
N VAL A 507 -10.56 9.26 11.58
CA VAL A 507 -9.16 9.59 11.31
C VAL A 507 -9.09 10.97 10.67
N ARG A 508 -8.47 11.92 11.38
CA ARG A 508 -8.19 13.25 10.85
C ARG A 508 -6.92 13.20 10.03
N VAL A 509 -7.05 13.51 8.75
CA VAL A 509 -5.95 13.49 7.79
C VAL A 509 -5.50 14.93 7.52
N ASN A 510 -4.20 15.14 7.28
CA ASN A 510 -3.65 16.44 6.93
C ASN A 510 -4.42 17.05 5.72
N PRO A 511 -4.87 18.32 5.79
CA PRO A 511 -5.62 18.97 4.71
C PRO A 511 -4.95 18.89 3.33
N GLY A 512 -3.61 18.90 3.27
CA GLY A 512 -2.86 18.76 2.01
C GLY A 512 -3.11 17.41 1.32
N VAL A 513 -3.26 16.34 2.11
CA VAL A 513 -3.59 15.00 1.59
C VAL A 513 -5.05 14.94 1.16
N ILE A 514 -5.97 15.57 1.90
CA ILE A 514 -7.38 15.67 1.49
C ILE A 514 -7.50 16.39 0.14
N LEU A 515 -6.78 17.51 -0.02
CA LEU A 515 -6.72 18.25 -1.29
C LEU A 515 -6.06 17.42 -2.40
N GLY A 516 -4.99 16.68 -2.08
CA GLY A 516 -4.33 15.75 -2.99
C GLY A 516 -5.28 14.66 -3.48
N HIS A 517 -6.06 14.04 -2.59
CA HIS A 517 -7.09 13.07 -2.93
C HIS A 517 -8.21 13.70 -3.77
N ALA A 518 -8.66 14.92 -3.44
CA ALA A 518 -9.66 15.63 -4.22
C ALA A 518 -9.19 15.89 -5.66
N LYS A 519 -7.92 16.29 -5.86
CA LYS A 519 -7.28 16.44 -7.19
C LYS A 519 -7.10 15.10 -7.91
N ALA A 520 -6.73 14.03 -7.19
CA ALA A 520 -6.60 12.70 -7.76
C ALA A 520 -7.94 12.16 -8.27
N LEU A 521 -9.03 12.46 -7.54
CA LEU A 521 -10.40 12.10 -7.91
C LEU A 521 -10.89 12.74 -9.21
N GLU A 522 -10.26 13.82 -9.67
CA GLU A 522 -10.52 14.39 -10.99
C GLU A 522 -10.01 13.53 -12.14
N LYS A 523 -9.06 12.62 -11.86
CA LYS A 523 -8.40 11.75 -12.84
C LYS A 523 -8.80 10.28 -12.69
N THR A 524 -8.98 9.79 -11.47
CA THR A 524 -9.32 8.39 -11.18
C THR A 524 -10.17 8.27 -9.93
N SER A 525 -11.01 7.25 -9.85
CA SER A 525 -11.69 6.83 -8.62
C SER A 525 -10.71 6.36 -7.54
N ALA A 526 -11.14 6.50 -6.28
CA ALA A 526 -10.53 5.82 -5.14
C ALA A 526 -10.90 4.34 -5.16
N LYS A 527 -9.97 3.46 -4.78
CA LYS A 527 -10.06 2.02 -4.99
C LYS A 527 -9.92 1.28 -3.66
N TYR A 528 -10.85 0.38 -3.37
CA TYR A 528 -10.96 -0.42 -2.15
C TYR A 528 -11.02 -1.90 -2.54
N PRO A 529 -9.86 -2.57 -2.65
CA PRO A 529 -9.82 -4.01 -2.86
C PRO A 529 -10.47 -4.71 -1.67
N ILE A 530 -11.36 -5.66 -1.93
CA ILE A 530 -12.04 -6.44 -0.91
C ILE A 530 -11.98 -7.92 -1.24
N ASN A 531 -11.94 -8.74 -0.19
CA ASN A 531 -12.21 -10.17 -0.30
C ASN A 531 -13.70 -10.38 -0.03
N ARG A 532 -14.48 -10.44 -1.10
CA ARG A 532 -15.93 -10.58 -1.04
C ARG A 532 -16.28 -12.01 -0.65
N VAL A 533 -17.07 -12.18 0.39
CA VAL A 533 -17.51 -13.50 0.85
C VAL A 533 -18.99 -13.72 0.58
N LEU A 534 -19.32 -14.84 -0.05
CA LEU A 534 -20.69 -15.30 -0.28
C LEU A 534 -20.90 -16.68 0.34
N CYS A 535 -21.99 -16.81 1.10
CA CYS A 535 -22.47 -18.09 1.61
C CYS A 535 -23.74 -18.48 0.85
N LYS A 536 -23.70 -19.63 0.16
CA LYS A 536 -24.88 -20.26 -0.43
C LYS A 536 -25.25 -21.51 0.34
N VAL A 537 -26.55 -21.80 0.41
CA VAL A 537 -27.06 -22.95 1.15
C VAL A 537 -27.94 -23.77 0.23
N TYR A 538 -27.73 -25.07 0.22
CA TYR A 538 -28.52 -26.03 -0.55
C TYR A 538 -29.08 -27.10 0.38
N SER A 539 -30.33 -27.48 0.19
CA SER A 539 -30.96 -28.53 0.97
C SER A 539 -30.91 -29.87 0.23
N ILE A 540 -30.40 -30.90 0.89
CA ILE A 540 -30.43 -32.29 0.42
C ILE A 540 -31.53 -33.02 1.21
N PRO A 541 -32.56 -33.55 0.54
CA PRO A 541 -33.66 -34.21 1.23
C PRO A 541 -33.22 -35.54 1.87
N LYS A 542 -33.94 -35.93 2.93
CA LYS A 542 -33.85 -37.27 3.51
C LYS A 542 -33.99 -38.36 2.44
N GLY A 543 -33.21 -39.43 2.57
CA GLY A 543 -33.22 -40.57 1.65
C GLY A 543 -32.21 -40.47 0.50
N SER A 544 -31.71 -39.28 0.19
CA SER A 544 -30.72 -39.06 -0.86
C SER A 544 -29.37 -39.72 -0.54
N MET A 545 -28.71 -40.24 -1.57
CA MET A 545 -27.35 -40.78 -1.51
C MET A 545 -26.33 -39.94 -2.30
N SER A 546 -26.78 -38.96 -3.06
CA SER A 546 -25.94 -38.05 -3.82
C SER A 546 -26.57 -36.68 -3.93
N PHE A 547 -25.73 -35.68 -4.16
CA PHE A 547 -26.12 -34.31 -4.43
C PHE A 547 -25.15 -33.74 -5.47
N ILE A 548 -25.70 -33.09 -6.49
CA ILE A 548 -24.93 -32.43 -7.55
C ILE A 548 -25.53 -31.04 -7.72
N GLN A 549 -24.67 -30.03 -7.67
CA GLN A 549 -25.05 -28.64 -7.92
C GLN A 549 -24.11 -28.05 -8.95
N ASP A 550 -24.64 -27.78 -10.14
CA ASP A 550 -23.96 -27.01 -11.18
C ASP A 550 -24.16 -25.51 -10.98
N ASN A 551 -23.25 -24.71 -11.54
CA ASN A 551 -23.32 -23.24 -11.52
C ASN A 551 -23.56 -22.67 -10.11
N ILE A 552 -22.81 -23.14 -9.11
CA ILE A 552 -22.96 -22.69 -7.72
C ILE A 552 -22.94 -21.17 -7.65
N PHE A 553 -22.03 -20.52 -8.38
CA PHE A 553 -21.98 -19.07 -8.54
C PHE A 553 -22.11 -18.70 -10.02
N SER A 554 -22.95 -17.73 -10.31
CA SER A 554 -23.09 -17.16 -11.66
C SER A 554 -22.13 -15.98 -11.76
N GLY A 555 -21.23 -16.00 -12.75
CA GLY A 555 -20.28 -14.91 -12.97
C GLY A 555 -18.85 -15.28 -12.60
N GLN A 556 -18.22 -14.47 -11.75
CA GLN A 556 -16.82 -14.63 -11.37
C GLN A 556 -16.63 -15.93 -10.58
N MET A 557 -15.49 -16.60 -10.79
CA MET A 557 -15.08 -17.78 -10.04
C MET A 557 -14.46 -17.39 -8.68
N PRO A 558 -14.80 -18.08 -7.58
CA PRO A 558 -14.18 -17.82 -6.30
C PRO A 558 -12.73 -18.30 -6.25
N LYS A 559 -11.93 -17.67 -5.39
CA LYS A 559 -10.56 -18.08 -5.06
C LYS A 559 -10.52 -19.23 -4.07
N LYS A 560 -11.41 -19.22 -3.09
CA LYS A 560 -11.52 -20.26 -2.08
C LYS A 560 -12.96 -20.72 -1.99
N LEU A 561 -13.11 -22.00 -1.72
CA LEU A 561 -14.40 -22.62 -1.47
C LEU A 561 -14.27 -23.47 -0.20
N PHE A 562 -15.12 -23.22 0.78
CA PHE A 562 -15.28 -24.09 1.94
C PHE A 562 -16.68 -24.68 1.93
N VAL A 563 -16.77 -26.00 2.07
CA VAL A 563 -18.04 -26.73 2.07
C VAL A 563 -18.22 -27.42 3.41
N GLY A 564 -19.38 -27.24 4.02
CA GLY A 564 -19.77 -27.90 5.27
C GLY A 564 -21.20 -28.38 5.20
N CYS A 565 -21.52 -29.44 5.93
CA CYS A 565 -22.88 -29.94 6.04
C CYS A 565 -23.38 -29.79 7.48
N VAL A 566 -24.59 -29.29 7.64
CA VAL A 566 -25.27 -29.17 8.93
C VAL A 566 -26.67 -29.77 8.85
N ASP A 567 -27.23 -30.11 9.99
CA ASP A 567 -28.63 -30.51 10.10
C ASP A 567 -29.57 -29.37 9.67
N ASN A 568 -30.62 -29.67 8.91
CA ASN A 568 -31.57 -28.66 8.46
C ASN A 568 -32.29 -27.95 9.61
N GLU A 569 -32.60 -28.64 10.71
CA GLU A 569 -33.19 -28.02 11.89
C GLU A 569 -32.19 -27.10 12.59
N ALA A 570 -30.92 -27.50 12.68
CA ALA A 570 -29.87 -26.66 13.25
C ALA A 570 -29.64 -25.37 12.42
N PHE A 571 -29.71 -25.48 11.08
CA PHE A 571 -29.59 -24.33 10.19
C PHE A 571 -30.71 -23.30 10.39
N HIS A 572 -31.95 -23.75 10.57
CA HIS A 572 -33.09 -22.85 10.80
C HIS A 572 -33.24 -22.42 12.27
N GLY A 573 -32.52 -23.07 13.17
CA GLY A 573 -32.57 -22.87 14.62
C GLY A 573 -33.42 -23.94 15.31
N ALA A 574 -32.82 -24.62 16.28
CA ALA A 574 -33.48 -25.53 17.20
C ALA A 574 -32.74 -25.52 18.53
N PHE A 575 -33.42 -25.32 19.66
CA PHE A 575 -32.78 -25.25 20.98
C PHE A 575 -31.97 -26.52 21.32
N SER A 576 -32.34 -27.68 20.79
CA SER A 576 -31.65 -28.95 21.05
C SER A 576 -30.36 -29.15 20.23
N LYS A 577 -30.08 -28.31 19.23
CA LYS A 577 -28.97 -28.50 18.27
C LYS A 577 -28.12 -27.24 18.15
N SER A 578 -26.81 -27.40 17.98
CA SER A 578 -25.92 -26.29 17.65
C SER A 578 -25.93 -26.03 16.14
N PRO A 579 -26.09 -24.78 15.68
CA PRO A 579 -26.00 -24.45 14.25
C PRO A 579 -24.58 -24.69 13.68
N TYR A 580 -23.56 -24.74 14.54
CA TYR A 580 -22.15 -24.82 14.15
C TYR A 580 -21.56 -26.23 14.20
N GLU A 581 -22.40 -27.25 14.32
CA GLU A 581 -21.99 -28.65 14.31
C GLU A 581 -21.89 -29.17 12.86
N PHE A 582 -20.70 -29.08 12.27
CA PHE A 582 -20.45 -29.53 10.90
C PHE A 582 -20.20 -31.04 10.85
N LYS A 583 -21.20 -31.80 10.38
CA LYS A 583 -21.17 -33.27 10.36
C LYS A 583 -20.81 -33.82 8.99
N HIS A 584 -20.15 -34.97 8.99
CA HIS A 584 -19.80 -35.67 7.75
C HIS A 584 -20.97 -36.43 7.11
N PHE A 585 -22.04 -36.79 7.84
CA PHE A 585 -23.21 -37.53 7.33
C PHE A 585 -22.89 -38.79 6.50
N ASN A 586 -21.80 -39.49 6.84
CA ASN A 586 -21.28 -40.64 6.08
C ASN A 586 -20.91 -40.32 4.61
N LEU A 587 -20.52 -39.08 4.33
CA LEU A 587 -19.98 -38.65 3.05
C LEU A 587 -18.77 -39.52 2.68
N ASN A 588 -18.82 -40.13 1.50
CA ASN A 588 -17.74 -40.97 0.98
C ASN A 588 -17.09 -40.39 -0.29
N PHE A 589 -17.66 -39.33 -0.85
CA PHE A 589 -17.15 -38.66 -2.04
C PHE A 589 -17.45 -37.16 -1.98
N ILE A 590 -16.45 -36.34 -2.26
CA ILE A 590 -16.63 -34.91 -2.57
C ILE A 590 -15.74 -34.51 -3.75
N GLY A 591 -16.34 -33.88 -4.75
CA GLY A 591 -15.66 -33.38 -5.93
C GLY A 591 -16.09 -31.96 -6.25
N VAL A 592 -15.11 -31.11 -6.56
CA VAL A 592 -15.32 -29.77 -7.09
C VAL A 592 -14.81 -29.76 -8.52
N TYR A 593 -15.64 -29.31 -9.45
CA TYR A 593 -15.35 -29.31 -10.87
C TYR A 593 -15.46 -27.91 -11.45
N VAL A 594 -14.48 -27.56 -12.28
CA VAL A 594 -14.44 -26.31 -13.03
C VAL A 594 -14.43 -26.66 -14.50
N ASP A 595 -15.47 -26.28 -15.23
CA ASP A 595 -15.64 -26.60 -16.65
C ASP A 595 -15.50 -28.12 -16.94
N GLY A 596 -16.01 -28.95 -16.02
CA GLY A 596 -15.97 -30.42 -16.09
C GLY A 596 -14.66 -31.08 -15.62
N GLN A 597 -13.62 -30.30 -15.29
CA GLN A 597 -12.36 -30.81 -14.77
C GLN A 597 -12.32 -30.74 -13.23
N PRO A 598 -11.86 -31.78 -12.52
CA PRO A 598 -11.73 -31.72 -11.07
C PRO A 598 -10.63 -30.74 -10.63
N VAL A 599 -10.94 -29.82 -9.72
CA VAL A 599 -10.02 -28.77 -9.23
C VAL A 599 -10.16 -28.64 -7.70
N PRO A 600 -9.05 -28.45 -6.94
CA PRO A 600 -7.65 -28.39 -7.38
C PRO A 600 -6.98 -29.76 -7.52
N HIS A 601 -7.63 -30.84 -7.10
CA HIS A 601 -7.13 -32.20 -7.20
C HIS A 601 -8.29 -33.15 -7.56
N ASN A 602 -7.97 -34.41 -7.83
CA ASN A 602 -8.98 -35.47 -7.99
C ASN A 602 -9.98 -35.45 -6.81
N PRO A 603 -11.25 -35.78 -7.05
CA PRO A 603 -12.25 -35.87 -5.99
C PRO A 603 -11.77 -36.70 -4.81
N LEU A 604 -12.20 -36.32 -3.61
CA LEU A 604 -11.81 -37.00 -2.39
C LEU A 604 -12.75 -38.16 -2.15
N GLU A 605 -12.18 -39.36 -2.11
CA GLU A 605 -12.84 -40.56 -1.62
C GLU A 605 -12.55 -40.72 -0.12
N LEU A 606 -13.59 -40.95 0.67
CA LEU A 606 -13.57 -40.89 2.13
C LEU A 606 -14.22 -42.12 2.73
N ASP A 607 -13.67 -42.60 3.84
CA ASP A 607 -14.32 -43.60 4.70
C ASP A 607 -14.09 -43.23 6.16
N PHE A 608 -15.06 -42.51 6.73
CA PHE A 608 -15.02 -42.10 8.14
C PHE A 608 -15.10 -43.28 9.11
N SER A 609 -15.63 -44.43 8.68
CA SER A 609 -15.68 -45.63 9.54
C SER A 609 -14.30 -46.27 9.72
N LYS A 610 -13.42 -46.13 8.73
CA LYS A 610 -12.03 -46.62 8.73
C LYS A 610 -10.98 -45.55 8.97
N ASP A 611 -11.39 -44.36 9.40
CA ASP A 611 -10.55 -43.18 9.58
C ASP A 611 -9.76 -42.74 8.32
N GLN A 612 -10.31 -43.01 7.13
CA GLN A 612 -9.75 -42.63 5.83
C GLN A 612 -10.31 -41.29 5.36
N TYR A 613 -10.00 -40.21 6.09
CA TYR A 613 -10.42 -38.84 5.76
C TYR A 613 -9.26 -37.82 5.81
N ILE A 614 -8.01 -38.30 5.98
CA ILE A 614 -6.88 -37.40 6.24
C ILE A 614 -6.59 -36.42 5.11
N ARG A 615 -6.85 -36.82 3.85
CA ARG A 615 -6.73 -35.94 2.69
C ARG A 615 -7.73 -34.80 2.75
N ALA A 616 -8.95 -35.05 3.22
CA ALA A 616 -9.95 -34.01 3.43
C ALA A 616 -9.56 -33.06 4.57
N TYR A 617 -9.09 -33.58 5.70
CA TYR A 617 -8.59 -32.76 6.79
C TYR A 617 -7.42 -31.86 6.34
N GLN A 618 -6.51 -32.38 5.51
CA GLN A 618 -5.40 -31.63 4.95
C GLN A 618 -5.88 -30.48 4.04
N THR A 619 -7.03 -30.60 3.37
CA THR A 619 -7.51 -29.53 2.48
C THR A 619 -7.92 -28.26 3.22
N LEU A 620 -8.22 -28.33 4.52
CA LEU A 620 -8.42 -27.14 5.35
C LEU A 620 -7.17 -26.27 5.42
N PHE A 621 -5.99 -26.89 5.51
CA PHE A 621 -4.71 -26.18 5.55
C PHE A 621 -4.32 -25.64 4.17
N VAL A 622 -4.63 -26.39 3.10
CA VAL A 622 -4.41 -25.92 1.72
C VAL A 622 -5.34 -24.74 1.40
N GLY A 623 -6.63 -24.85 1.73
CA GLY A 623 -7.62 -23.81 1.50
C GLY A 623 -7.39 -22.53 2.30
N THR A 624 -6.70 -22.61 3.45
CA THR A 624 -6.33 -21.44 4.26
C THR A 624 -4.89 -20.96 4.04
N ASP A 625 -4.18 -21.50 3.05
CA ASP A 625 -2.75 -21.25 2.77
C ASP A 625 -1.82 -21.48 3.98
N ARG A 626 -2.16 -22.41 4.88
CA ARG A 626 -1.38 -22.75 6.09
C ARG A 626 -0.59 -24.03 5.96
N MET A 627 -0.73 -24.75 4.85
CA MET A 627 -0.04 -26.02 4.68
C MET A 627 1.49 -25.82 4.79
N GLY A 628 2.12 -26.54 5.73
CA GLY A 628 3.56 -26.48 5.96
C GLY A 628 4.05 -25.26 6.76
N GLN A 629 3.16 -24.39 7.24
CA GLN A 629 3.50 -23.28 8.12
C GLN A 629 3.35 -23.67 9.59
N ASP A 630 4.09 -22.98 10.48
CA ASP A 630 3.90 -23.07 11.93
C ASP A 630 2.67 -22.25 12.37
N ARG A 631 1.53 -22.54 11.74
CA ARG A 631 0.23 -21.91 11.98
C ARG A 631 -0.87 -22.96 11.83
N GLY A 632 -1.51 -23.31 12.94
CA GLY A 632 -2.58 -24.29 12.96
C GLY A 632 -3.96 -23.73 12.58
N ILE A 633 -4.91 -24.64 12.44
CA ILE A 633 -6.34 -24.36 12.57
C ILE A 633 -6.80 -24.94 13.92
N PHE A 634 -7.81 -24.34 14.55
CA PHE A 634 -8.25 -24.69 15.90
C PHE A 634 -9.17 -25.93 15.93
N ILE A 635 -8.88 -26.88 15.03
CA ILE A 635 -9.60 -28.13 14.81
C ILE A 635 -8.55 -29.24 14.83
N SER A 636 -8.67 -30.17 15.78
CA SER A 636 -7.80 -31.34 15.81
C SER A 636 -8.26 -32.42 14.82
N ARG A 637 -7.36 -33.34 14.45
CA ARG A 637 -7.71 -34.49 13.57
C ARG A 637 -8.90 -35.29 14.10
N LYS A 638 -9.02 -35.43 15.42
CA LYS A 638 -10.12 -36.16 16.06
C LYS A 638 -11.44 -35.39 15.94
N GLU A 639 -11.42 -34.12 16.32
CA GLU A 639 -12.60 -33.23 16.24
C GLU A 639 -13.14 -33.05 14.82
N TYR A 640 -12.24 -33.09 13.82
CA TYR A 640 -12.61 -33.01 12.42
C TYR A 640 -13.64 -34.07 12.01
N LYS A 641 -13.46 -35.31 12.50
CA LYS A 641 -14.39 -36.43 12.24
C LYS A 641 -15.72 -36.25 12.97
N ASP A 642 -15.70 -35.71 14.18
CA ASP A 642 -16.85 -35.75 15.07
C ASP A 642 -17.86 -34.62 14.78
N SER A 643 -17.40 -33.37 14.71
CA SER A 643 -18.30 -32.20 14.64
C SER A 643 -17.75 -30.98 13.88
N ASN A 644 -16.59 -31.11 13.23
CA ASN A 644 -15.91 -30.02 12.52
C ASN A 644 -15.50 -30.41 11.08
N THR A 645 -16.34 -31.19 10.39
CA THR A 645 -16.07 -31.65 9.03
C THR A 645 -16.33 -30.54 8.01
N LEU A 646 -15.28 -29.80 7.67
CA LEU A 646 -15.26 -28.77 6.62
C LEU A 646 -14.28 -29.16 5.51
N PHE A 647 -14.61 -28.89 4.25
CA PHE A 647 -13.74 -29.18 3.11
C PHE A 647 -13.28 -27.86 2.49
N GLY A 648 -11.98 -27.58 2.55
CA GLY A 648 -11.39 -26.41 1.90
C GLY A 648 -10.89 -26.72 0.49
N PHE A 649 -11.13 -25.84 -0.47
CA PHE A 649 -10.61 -25.94 -1.83
C PHE A 649 -10.01 -24.59 -2.22
N ASN A 650 -8.72 -24.60 -2.53
CA ASN A 650 -8.05 -23.45 -3.14
C ASN A 650 -8.25 -23.54 -4.66
N LEU A 651 -8.96 -22.58 -5.21
CA LEU A 651 -9.31 -22.48 -6.63
C LEU A 651 -8.47 -21.41 -7.36
N SER A 652 -7.55 -20.74 -6.66
CA SER A 652 -6.64 -19.78 -7.27
C SER A 652 -5.69 -20.48 -8.27
N PRO A 653 -5.42 -19.88 -9.45
CA PRO A 653 -4.58 -20.51 -10.48
C PRO A 653 -3.15 -20.80 -10.03
N ASP A 654 -2.64 -20.04 -9.07
CA ASP A 654 -1.32 -20.15 -8.45
C ASP A 654 -1.31 -20.95 -7.15
N LEU A 655 -2.48 -21.43 -6.69
CA LEU A 655 -2.67 -22.08 -5.40
C LEU A 655 -2.14 -21.23 -4.23
N CYS A 656 -2.17 -19.91 -4.38
CA CYS A 656 -1.75 -18.94 -3.40
C CYS A 656 -2.85 -17.88 -3.26
N SER A 657 -3.62 -17.97 -2.18
CA SER A 657 -4.78 -17.12 -1.97
C SER A 657 -4.59 -16.02 -0.91
N SER A 658 -3.36 -15.88 -0.40
CA SER A 658 -2.94 -14.92 0.63
C SER A 658 -1.84 -13.97 0.15
N GLY A 659 -1.53 -13.96 -1.15
CA GLY A 659 -0.55 -13.05 -1.73
C GLY A 659 -1.03 -11.60 -1.78
N GLU A 660 -0.09 -10.66 -1.82
CA GLU A 660 -0.33 -9.22 -2.02
C GLU A 660 -0.75 -8.88 -3.47
N HIS A 661 -1.32 -9.83 -4.20
CA HIS A 661 -1.65 -9.72 -5.61
C HIS A 661 -3.04 -10.28 -5.90
N LEU A 662 -3.70 -9.65 -6.87
CA LEU A 662 -5.04 -10.03 -7.29
C LEU A 662 -4.95 -10.92 -8.53
N SER A 663 -5.70 -12.02 -8.54
CA SER A 663 -5.71 -12.99 -9.64
C SER A 663 -6.56 -12.50 -10.83
N LEU A 664 -6.44 -13.17 -11.97
CA LEU A 664 -7.28 -12.89 -13.14
C LEU A 664 -8.74 -13.30 -12.86
N ILE A 665 -9.69 -12.43 -13.18
CA ILE A 665 -11.12 -12.73 -13.13
C ILE A 665 -11.43 -13.78 -14.21
N LYS A 666 -11.84 -14.97 -13.79
CA LYS A 666 -12.30 -16.04 -14.68
C LYS A 666 -13.80 -16.25 -14.50
N HIS A 667 -14.51 -16.40 -15.61
CA HIS A 667 -15.90 -16.85 -15.64
C HIS A 667 -15.91 -18.32 -16.06
N SER A 668 -16.39 -19.20 -15.18
CA SER A 668 -16.42 -20.65 -15.38
C SER A 668 -17.62 -21.26 -14.68
N ASN A 669 -18.02 -22.46 -15.09
CA ASN A 669 -19.01 -23.24 -14.36
C ASN A 669 -18.32 -23.97 -13.20
N LEU A 670 -18.71 -23.61 -11.97
CA LEU A 670 -18.33 -24.32 -10.77
C LEU A 670 -19.43 -25.31 -10.37
N ARG A 671 -19.07 -26.59 -10.32
CA ARG A 671 -19.94 -27.70 -9.91
C ARG A 671 -19.43 -28.35 -8.63
N LEU A 672 -20.34 -28.65 -7.70
CA LEU A 672 -20.08 -29.43 -6.49
C LEU A 672 -20.82 -30.77 -6.59
N GLU A 673 -20.13 -31.85 -6.25
CA GLU A 673 -20.69 -33.20 -6.17
C GLU A 673 -20.37 -33.82 -4.81
N LEU A 674 -21.41 -34.35 -4.16
CA LEU A 674 -21.35 -35.05 -2.88
C LEU A 674 -21.99 -36.43 -3.05
N LYS A 675 -21.38 -37.47 -2.48
CA LYS A 675 -22.02 -38.79 -2.34
C LYS A 675 -21.87 -39.30 -0.91
N PHE A 676 -22.89 -40.04 -0.48
CA PHE A 676 -22.99 -40.60 0.85
C PHE A 676 -23.00 -42.12 0.74
N SER A 677 -22.31 -42.79 1.66
CA SER A 677 -22.27 -44.27 1.69
C SER A 677 -23.60 -44.89 2.14
N LYS A 678 -24.46 -44.10 2.78
CA LYS A 678 -25.81 -44.47 3.22
C LYS A 678 -26.79 -43.36 2.83
N SER A 679 -28.06 -43.70 2.64
CA SER A 679 -29.12 -42.70 2.51
C SER A 679 -29.17 -41.79 3.73
N LEU A 680 -29.29 -40.48 3.51
CA LEU A 680 -29.41 -39.52 4.59
C LEU A 680 -30.65 -39.81 5.45
N GLU A 681 -30.47 -39.90 6.76
CA GLU A 681 -31.56 -40.20 7.72
C GLU A 681 -32.49 -39.00 7.97
N GLN A 682 -32.02 -37.81 7.60
CA GLN A 682 -32.65 -36.51 7.77
C GLN A 682 -32.25 -35.55 6.64
N THR A 683 -32.97 -34.44 6.50
CA THR A 683 -32.61 -33.38 5.56
C THR A 683 -31.35 -32.66 6.03
N VAL A 684 -30.43 -32.37 5.11
CA VAL A 684 -29.12 -31.76 5.39
C VAL A 684 -28.98 -30.47 4.61
N CYS A 685 -28.47 -29.42 5.24
CA CYS A 685 -28.07 -28.18 4.58
C CYS A 685 -26.57 -28.23 4.24
N VAL A 686 -26.24 -28.09 2.96
CA VAL A 686 -24.88 -27.88 2.47
C VAL A 686 -24.61 -26.38 2.43
N ILE A 687 -23.68 -25.94 3.26
CA ILE A 687 -23.21 -24.56 3.31
C ILE A 687 -21.96 -24.46 2.44
N VAL A 688 -22.04 -23.60 1.44
CA VAL A 688 -20.96 -23.30 0.52
C VAL A 688 -20.50 -21.87 0.77
N PHE A 689 -19.39 -21.74 1.47
CA PHE A 689 -18.70 -20.48 1.73
C PHE A 689 -17.68 -20.24 0.62
N ALA A 690 -17.73 -19.09 -0.03
CA ALA A 690 -16.85 -18.77 -1.14
C ALA A 690 -16.27 -17.36 -1.01
N GLU A 691 -14.98 -17.23 -1.26
CA GLU A 691 -14.24 -15.96 -1.21
C GLU A 691 -13.85 -15.55 -2.64
N PHE A 692 -14.14 -14.30 -3.01
CA PHE A 692 -13.88 -13.67 -4.30
C PHE A 692 -13.00 -12.45 -4.11
N GLU A 693 -12.24 -12.09 -5.13
CA GLU A 693 -11.54 -10.81 -5.16
C GLU A 693 -12.33 -9.80 -5.96
N ASN A 694 -12.72 -8.72 -5.30
CA ASN A 694 -13.52 -7.69 -5.90
C ASN A 694 -12.99 -6.29 -5.56
N LEU A 695 -13.50 -5.30 -6.27
CA LEU A 695 -13.10 -3.91 -6.11
C LEU A 695 -14.34 -3.04 -5.89
N ILE A 696 -14.33 -2.28 -4.80
CA ILE A 696 -15.24 -1.15 -4.62
C ILE A 696 -14.47 0.12 -5.02
N GLU A 697 -15.10 0.96 -5.81
CA GLU A 697 -14.56 2.25 -6.22
C GLU A 697 -15.47 3.40 -5.78
N ILE A 698 -14.87 4.51 -5.39
CA ILE A 698 -15.58 5.75 -5.05
C ILE A 698 -15.10 6.85 -5.98
N ASN A 699 -16.02 7.41 -6.78
CA ASN A 699 -15.69 8.44 -7.76
C ASN A 699 -15.70 9.86 -7.16
N LYS A 700 -15.41 10.88 -7.99
CA LYS A 700 -15.40 12.30 -7.57
C LYS A 700 -16.70 12.73 -6.88
N SER A 701 -17.85 12.30 -7.39
CA SER A 701 -19.18 12.60 -6.85
C SER A 701 -19.57 11.74 -5.65
N ARG A 702 -18.65 10.91 -5.13
CA ARG A 702 -18.91 9.93 -4.06
C ARG A 702 -19.94 8.87 -4.43
N ASN A 703 -20.15 8.62 -5.72
CA ASN A 703 -20.91 7.46 -6.16
C ASN A 703 -20.05 6.22 -5.95
N ILE A 704 -20.67 5.22 -5.35
CA ILE A 704 -20.07 3.92 -5.11
C ILE A 704 -20.24 3.09 -6.37
N LEU A 705 -19.16 2.54 -6.89
CA LEU A 705 -19.11 1.60 -8.01
C LEU A 705 -18.51 0.30 -7.50
N TYR A 706 -18.91 -0.84 -8.05
CA TYR A 706 -18.29 -2.12 -7.74
C TYR A 706 -18.37 -3.04 -8.94
N ASP A 707 -17.45 -4.00 -9.02
CA ASP A 707 -17.24 -4.87 -10.18
C ASP A 707 -18.01 -6.21 -10.13
N PHE A 708 -18.96 -6.33 -9.21
CA PHE A 708 -19.78 -7.53 -9.02
C PHE A 708 -21.28 -7.26 -9.11
N GLY A 709 -22.06 -8.27 -9.52
CA GLY A 709 -23.51 -8.26 -9.38
C GLY A 709 -23.93 -8.62 -7.94
N ASN A 710 -25.05 -8.06 -7.49
CA ASN A 710 -25.74 -8.54 -6.29
C ASN A 710 -26.47 -9.84 -6.58
#